data_AF-A0A662SD17-F1
#
_entry.id   AF-A0A662SD17-F1
#
_cell.length_a   1.000
_cell.length_b   1.000
_cell.length_c   1.000
_cell.angle_alpha   90.00
_cell.angle_beta   90.00
_cell.angle_gamma   90.00
#
_symmetry.space_group_name_H-M   'P 1'
#
loop_
_entity.id
_entity.type
_entity.pdbx_description
1 polymer ?
#
loop_
_entity_poly.entity_id
_entity_poly.type
_entity_poly.pdbx_seq_one_letter_code
_entity_poly.pdbx_strand_id
1 'polypeptide(L)'
;MIEKIIEERKPLLILIDELAEYTVKAREFEDQIFAFCQELTEAIKASKQCALVCTLPSSAPYGERGERVLNQLQRIFGRMQVIYTPVEGEELYQILRKRLFEELGEERIRKLVARKYFDLYQRLGEEVPHNVREPHYREKIEKAYPFHPELIDILFERWGSIPTFQRTRGVLRLLAEVVLDLYVRQHPSPLIQPAHINIGNPRIRRMFIEHIGEVFESVIASDIAGSAAKAARIDRAMGTEYSRFNIATGLATSIFFYSFSGGERRGVTTRRLRVAVLREEIPPPIIGDALRRLEDELWFLHHDEKNDLYYFSNVVSLNRVIVDKEEIINEEEIEREIRKRIERIAGRDFEVFIWPKSSSDVPDSRKLKLVILPPDLMAGTEKARKFIQEMIDRYSEGFRVYKNTLIFLLVDPNEYEGLKGMTRRFLALNAIKTDRGTMRRLTDEDKARVVQRLKDADASLWTKVLSTYRYMIKASEDGFKEYNLGIPTLGEKPDLAKRVKEYLKDQEALLDKISPKVLLEKTLAREEERKSVAEVWEAFLKFPSLPMLESESVLKNAIVQGVKNGVFGLLIDEKIKYLEDISPIDITGDAIVVRKDIAQKIKEEELEEAKEVSRGPEEVGPEGPTPPISIRGPIRRYSVRAVIPWDKLSDVVRGVFRPLSREGAQISLEVKIDAKSEKGINRNTLENIVKETLKQIGASVLEEEEE
;
A
#
# COMPACT_ATOMS: atom_id res chain seq x y z
N MET A 1 28.47 16.91 80.14
CA MET A 1 29.61 16.00 79.87
C MET A 1 29.92 15.92 78.37
N ILE A 2 28.92 15.70 77.51
CA ILE A 2 29.07 15.63 76.04
C ILE A 2 29.72 16.91 75.47
N GLU A 3 29.27 18.10 75.87
CA GLU A 3 29.84 19.39 75.41
C GLU A 3 31.34 19.50 75.67
N LYS A 4 31.81 19.09 76.86
CA LYS A 4 33.23 19.13 77.23
C LYS A 4 34.07 18.21 76.33
N ILE A 5 33.56 17.00 76.03
CA ILE A 5 34.23 16.05 75.13
C ILE A 5 34.31 16.59 73.71
N ILE A 6 33.25 17.26 73.25
CA ILE A 6 33.19 17.88 71.94
C ILE A 6 34.16 19.06 71.85
N GLU A 7 34.26 19.90 72.89
CA GLU A 7 35.18 21.05 72.96
C GLU A 7 36.65 20.65 72.88
N GLU A 8 37.03 19.60 73.59
CA GLU A 8 38.42 19.11 73.64
C GLU A 8 38.90 18.46 72.34
N ARG A 9 37.99 18.13 71.40
CA ARG A 9 38.30 17.33 70.20
C ARG A 9 38.02 18.05 68.87
N LYS A 10 37.87 19.37 68.89
CA LYS A 10 37.61 20.15 67.67
C LYS A 10 38.85 20.22 66.75
N PRO A 11 38.70 20.13 65.41
CA PRO A 11 37.45 19.87 64.67
C PRO A 11 37.02 18.40 64.74
N LEU A 12 35.71 18.15 64.88
CA LEU A 12 35.16 16.80 65.11
C LEU A 12 34.04 16.46 64.11
N LEU A 13 34.13 15.29 63.47
CA LEU A 13 33.04 14.70 62.69
C LEU A 13 32.53 13.44 63.40
N ILE A 14 31.24 13.42 63.70
CA ILE A 14 30.55 12.27 64.30
C ILE A 14 29.67 11.63 63.23
N LEU A 15 29.84 10.34 62.99
CA LEU A 15 29.06 9.55 62.04
C LEU A 15 28.26 8.49 62.81
N ILE A 16 26.95 8.47 62.64
CA ILE A 16 26.05 7.47 63.24
C ILE A 16 25.21 6.84 62.13
N ASP A 17 25.33 5.53 61.96
CA ASP A 17 24.60 4.79 60.93
C ASP A 17 23.49 3.94 61.55
N GLU A 18 22.36 3.80 60.85
CA GLU A 18 21.25 2.89 61.16
C GLU A 18 20.63 3.08 62.56
N LEU A 19 20.68 4.30 63.11
CA LEU A 19 20.28 4.56 64.49
C LEU A 19 18.85 4.08 64.81
N ALA A 20 17.92 4.26 63.87
CA ALA A 20 16.54 3.80 64.03
C ALA A 20 16.42 2.27 64.20
N GLU A 21 17.20 1.50 63.45
CA GLU A 21 17.19 0.04 63.52
C GLU A 21 17.71 -0.43 64.88
N TYR A 22 18.83 0.14 65.34
CA TYR A 22 19.40 -0.17 66.65
C TYR A 22 18.49 0.26 67.80
N THR A 23 17.79 1.38 67.67
CA THR A 23 16.86 1.86 68.69
C THR A 23 15.67 0.90 68.84
N VAL A 24 15.09 0.42 67.73
CA VAL A 24 14.01 -0.58 67.77
C VAL A 24 14.47 -1.92 68.36
N LYS A 25 15.72 -2.33 68.11
CA LYS A 25 16.32 -3.53 68.71
C LYS A 25 16.60 -3.36 70.20
N ALA A 26 17.06 -2.18 70.62
CA ALA A 26 17.39 -1.83 71.99
C ALA A 26 16.13 -1.40 72.78
N ARG A 27 15.10 -2.27 72.76
CA ARG A 27 13.74 -1.99 73.24
C ARG A 27 13.62 -1.35 74.62
N GLU A 28 14.52 -1.71 75.55
CA GLU A 28 14.50 -1.26 76.94
C GLU A 28 15.21 0.08 77.15
N PHE A 29 15.93 0.57 76.13
CA PHE A 29 16.74 1.78 76.16
C PHE A 29 16.27 2.87 75.19
N GLU A 30 15.08 2.72 74.60
CA GLU A 30 14.56 3.66 73.58
C GLU A 30 14.55 5.12 74.08
N ASP A 31 14.01 5.35 75.29
CA ASP A 31 13.92 6.68 75.89
C ASP A 31 15.30 7.29 76.18
N GLN A 32 16.24 6.46 76.64
CA GLN A 32 17.62 6.87 76.92
C GLN A 32 18.35 7.23 75.63
N ILE A 33 18.12 6.48 74.54
CA ILE A 33 18.69 6.77 73.22
C ILE A 33 18.10 8.08 72.68
N PHE A 34 16.80 8.32 72.85
CA PHE A 34 16.18 9.60 72.46
C PHE A 34 16.75 10.78 73.24
N ALA A 35 16.88 10.65 74.56
CA ALA A 35 17.49 11.67 75.41
C ALA A 35 18.95 11.94 75.01
N PHE A 36 19.74 10.88 74.80
CA PHE A 36 21.12 11.01 74.32
C PHE A 36 21.20 11.75 72.97
N CYS A 37 20.33 11.42 72.01
CA CYS A 37 20.32 12.10 70.72
C CYS A 37 19.94 13.58 70.85
N GLN A 38 19.02 13.92 71.75
CA GLN A 38 18.68 15.32 72.04
C GLN A 38 19.88 16.07 72.59
N GLU A 39 20.51 15.56 73.65
CA GLU A 39 21.69 16.19 74.27
C GLU A 39 22.85 16.32 73.27
N LEU A 40 23.08 15.27 72.45
CA LEU A 40 24.11 15.26 71.43
C LEU A 40 23.86 16.34 70.37
N THR A 41 22.63 16.45 69.85
CA THR A 41 22.28 17.45 68.83
C THR A 41 22.39 18.88 69.38
N GLU A 42 21.99 19.13 70.63
CA GLU A 42 22.14 20.44 71.28
C GLU A 42 23.61 20.83 71.47
N ALA A 43 24.44 19.91 71.95
CA ALA A 43 25.87 20.14 72.14
C ALA A 43 26.60 20.44 70.81
N ILE A 44 26.21 19.76 69.73
CA ILE A 44 26.76 20.01 68.39
C ILE A 44 26.30 21.35 67.85
N LYS A 45 25.04 21.73 68.05
CA LYS A 45 24.50 23.04 67.63
C LYS A 45 25.22 24.20 68.30
N ALA A 46 25.66 24.03 69.55
CA ALA A 46 26.46 25.03 70.26
C ALA A 46 27.91 25.15 69.74
N SER A 47 28.41 24.16 68.99
CA SER A 47 29.77 24.12 68.47
C SER A 47 29.88 24.61 67.03
N LYS A 48 30.89 25.47 66.75
CA LYS A 48 31.17 25.99 65.39
C LYS A 48 32.06 25.08 64.53
N GLN A 49 32.70 24.05 65.09
CA GLN A 49 33.69 23.19 64.40
C GLN A 49 33.36 21.70 64.54
N CYS A 50 32.09 21.37 64.74
CA CYS A 50 31.64 19.99 64.84
C CYS A 50 30.49 19.72 63.88
N ALA A 51 30.54 18.55 63.24
CA ALA A 51 29.48 18.08 62.36
C ALA A 51 28.99 16.72 62.83
N LEU A 52 27.68 16.52 62.79
CA LEU A 52 27.04 15.23 63.01
C LEU A 52 26.32 14.81 61.73
N VAL A 53 26.65 13.62 61.26
CA VAL A 53 25.95 12.96 60.18
C VAL A 53 25.30 11.71 60.76
N CYS A 54 23.98 11.70 60.79
CA CYS A 54 23.19 10.55 61.22
C CYS A 54 22.36 10.05 60.04
N THR A 55 22.33 8.74 59.82
CA THR A 55 21.44 8.13 58.83
C THR A 55 20.16 7.66 59.53
N LEU A 56 19.02 7.94 58.90
CA LEU A 56 17.71 7.43 59.30
C LEU A 56 17.07 6.79 58.05
N PRO A 57 16.44 5.61 58.17
CA PRO A 57 15.82 4.96 57.04
C PRO A 57 14.61 5.77 56.53
N SER A 58 14.36 5.69 55.22
CA SER A 58 13.20 6.35 54.59
C SER A 58 11.86 5.71 54.97
N SER A 59 11.89 4.50 55.51
CA SER A 59 10.72 3.74 55.96
C SER A 59 11.02 3.04 57.29
N ALA A 60 10.00 2.88 58.11
CA ALA A 60 10.12 2.27 59.42
C ALA A 60 10.53 0.78 59.37
N PRO A 61 11.57 0.37 60.10
CA PRO A 61 11.87 -1.03 60.28
C PRO A 61 10.94 -1.64 61.33
N TYR A 62 10.39 -2.83 61.11
CA TYR A 62 9.60 -3.58 62.12
C TYR A 62 8.21 -3.01 62.48
N GLY A 63 7.43 -2.54 61.51
CA GLY A 63 6.00 -2.20 61.66
C GLY A 63 5.73 -0.93 62.48
N GLU A 64 4.53 -0.82 63.08
CA GLU A 64 4.05 0.39 63.79
C GLU A 64 5.00 0.91 64.90
N ARG A 65 5.77 0.01 65.54
CA ARG A 65 6.78 0.41 66.53
C ARG A 65 7.94 1.14 65.89
N GLY A 66 8.44 0.62 64.76
CA GLY A 66 9.45 1.28 63.97
C GLY A 66 9.04 2.67 63.51
N GLU A 67 7.77 2.83 63.15
CA GLU A 67 7.23 4.13 62.73
C GLU A 67 7.29 5.13 63.87
N ARG A 68 6.91 4.72 65.09
CA ARG A 68 7.01 5.58 66.28
C ARG A 68 8.45 5.99 66.56
N VAL A 69 9.39 5.03 66.56
CA VAL A 69 10.81 5.29 66.81
C VAL A 69 11.40 6.22 65.74
N LEU A 70 11.14 5.92 64.46
CA LEU A 70 11.63 6.73 63.34
C LEU A 70 11.08 8.16 63.40
N ASN A 71 9.77 8.33 63.64
CA ASN A 71 9.15 9.64 63.77
C ASN A 71 9.75 10.45 64.94
N GLN A 72 10.06 9.79 66.05
CA GLN A 72 10.66 10.44 67.21
C GLN A 72 12.11 10.88 66.94
N LEU A 73 12.92 10.04 66.30
CA LEU A 73 14.27 10.40 65.86
C LEU A 73 14.23 11.55 64.85
N GLN A 74 13.35 11.48 63.84
CA GLN A 74 13.17 12.57 62.86
C GLN A 74 12.82 13.90 63.53
N ARG A 75 11.97 13.90 64.57
CA ARG A 75 11.65 15.12 65.34
C ARG A 75 12.85 15.66 66.12
N ILE A 76 13.73 14.79 66.63
CA ILE A 76 14.93 15.19 67.37
C ILE A 76 15.94 15.80 66.40
N PHE A 77 16.31 15.05 65.35
CA PHE A 77 17.30 15.49 64.36
C PHE A 77 16.79 16.64 63.48
N GLY A 78 15.49 16.73 63.23
CA GLY A 78 14.87 17.83 62.46
C GLY A 78 15.00 19.20 63.14
N ARG A 79 15.40 19.27 64.41
CA ARG A 79 15.74 20.53 65.09
C ARG A 79 17.11 21.09 64.69
N MET A 80 17.93 20.27 64.02
CA MET A 80 19.21 20.67 63.42
C MET A 80 18.97 21.26 62.03
N GLN A 81 19.77 22.25 61.63
CA GLN A 81 19.46 23.14 60.51
C GLN A 81 19.51 22.52 59.10
N VAL A 82 19.93 21.27 58.91
CA VAL A 82 20.01 20.66 57.56
C VAL A 82 19.63 19.18 57.62
N ILE A 83 18.48 18.83 57.02
CA ILE A 83 18.18 17.45 56.62
C ILE A 83 18.72 17.29 55.20
N TYR A 84 19.76 16.48 55.02
CA TYR A 84 20.32 16.17 53.70
C TYR A 84 19.72 14.86 53.19
N THR A 85 18.85 14.93 52.18
CA THR A 85 18.34 13.72 51.50
C THR A 85 19.49 13.13 50.67
N PRO A 86 19.93 11.87 50.88
CA PRO A 86 21.30 11.49 50.56
C PRO A 86 21.72 11.47 49.08
N VAL A 87 20.80 11.47 48.10
CA VAL A 87 21.17 11.54 46.67
C VAL A 87 19.96 12.04 45.86
N GLU A 88 20.02 13.25 45.31
CA GLU A 88 19.05 13.70 44.29
C GLU A 88 19.77 14.27 43.06
N GLY A 89 19.26 13.92 41.87
CA GLY A 89 19.72 14.48 40.61
C GLY A 89 21.16 14.12 40.22
N GLU A 90 21.94 15.13 39.86
CA GLU A 90 23.22 14.95 39.15
C GLU A 90 24.41 14.53 40.04
N GLU A 91 24.26 14.58 41.36
CA GLU A 91 25.28 14.09 42.30
C GLU A 91 25.52 12.59 42.13
N LEU A 92 24.49 11.88 41.66
CA LEU A 92 24.52 10.46 41.39
C LEU A 92 25.63 10.05 40.42
N TYR A 93 25.82 10.80 39.32
CA TYR A 93 26.84 10.52 38.33
C TYR A 93 28.24 10.51 38.97
N GLN A 94 28.50 11.49 39.85
CA GLN A 94 29.78 11.65 40.51
C GLN A 94 30.01 10.58 41.58
N ILE A 95 28.96 10.17 42.30
CA ILE A 95 29.04 9.11 43.31
C ILE A 95 29.40 7.78 42.65
N LEU A 96 28.70 7.39 41.57
CA LEU A 96 28.98 6.15 40.85
C LEU A 96 30.39 6.14 40.29
N ARG A 97 30.79 7.25 39.66
CA ARG A 97 32.13 7.44 39.13
C ARG A 97 33.20 7.27 40.21
N LYS A 98 33.10 8.01 41.33
CA LYS A 98 34.08 7.95 42.44
C LYS A 98 34.17 6.57 43.09
N ARG A 99 33.09 5.79 43.09
CA ARG A 99 33.09 4.43 43.65
C ARG A 99 33.69 3.38 42.72
N LEU A 100 33.63 3.60 41.40
CA LEU A 100 34.06 2.62 40.40
C LEU A 100 35.44 2.92 39.81
N PHE A 101 35.90 4.17 39.86
CA PHE A 101 37.16 4.61 39.27
C PHE A 101 37.95 5.47 40.26
N GLU A 102 39.19 5.06 40.52
CA GLU A 102 40.15 5.83 41.32
C GLU A 102 40.74 7.00 40.53
N GLU A 103 41.10 6.75 39.27
CA GLU A 103 41.68 7.73 38.34
C GLU A 103 40.88 7.80 37.04
N LEU A 104 40.71 9.01 36.48
CA LEU A 104 39.90 9.28 35.28
C LEU A 104 40.72 9.75 34.08
N GLY A 105 42.05 9.76 34.22
CA GLY A 105 42.97 10.36 33.27
C GLY A 105 42.87 11.90 33.21
N GLU A 106 43.42 12.46 32.14
CA GLU A 106 43.54 13.90 31.96
C GLU A 106 42.19 14.61 31.80
N GLU A 107 41.97 15.69 32.55
CA GLU A 107 40.75 16.51 32.46
C GLU A 107 40.52 17.05 31.04
N ARG A 108 41.60 17.38 30.32
CA ARG A 108 41.53 17.85 28.93
C ARG A 108 40.88 16.83 28.00
N ILE A 109 41.19 15.54 28.17
CA ILE A 109 40.62 14.45 27.39
C ILE A 109 39.13 14.32 27.70
N ARG A 110 38.76 14.37 28.98
CA ARG A 110 37.36 14.29 29.43
C ARG A 110 36.48 15.37 28.82
N LYS A 111 36.96 16.62 28.85
CA LYS A 111 36.31 17.79 28.22
C LYS A 111 36.21 17.63 26.70
N LEU A 112 37.27 17.10 26.07
CA LEU A 112 37.26 16.84 24.62
C LEU A 112 36.20 15.79 24.24
N VAL A 113 36.12 14.69 24.98
CA VAL A 113 35.10 13.64 24.75
C VAL A 113 33.70 14.21 24.91
N ALA A 114 33.43 14.93 25.99
CA ALA A 114 32.12 15.56 26.22
C ALA A 114 31.75 16.53 25.08
N ARG A 115 32.71 17.35 24.64
CA ARG A 115 32.52 18.25 23.50
C ARG A 115 32.23 17.50 22.20
N LYS A 116 32.95 16.41 21.90
CA LYS A 116 32.74 15.62 20.68
C LYS A 116 31.35 15.00 20.61
N TYR A 117 30.86 14.41 21.71
CA TYR A 117 29.50 13.89 21.77
C TYR A 117 28.45 15.00 21.67
N PHE A 118 28.68 16.14 22.32
CA PHE A 118 27.79 17.29 22.20
C PHE A 118 27.73 17.83 20.76
N ASP A 119 28.87 18.01 20.10
CA ASP A 119 28.96 18.47 18.71
C ASP A 119 28.30 17.47 17.74
N LEU A 120 28.38 16.16 18.01
CA LEU A 120 27.62 15.13 17.30
C LEU A 120 26.11 15.33 17.45
N TYR A 121 25.62 15.55 18.66
CA TYR A 121 24.19 15.79 18.91
C TYR A 121 23.69 17.09 18.29
N GLN A 122 24.52 18.15 18.26
CA GLN A 122 24.20 19.38 17.52
C GLN A 122 24.02 19.12 16.02
N ARG A 123 24.95 18.38 15.40
CA ARG A 123 24.88 18.05 13.96
C ARG A 123 23.65 17.21 13.59
N LEU A 124 23.20 16.34 14.49
CA LEU A 124 22.02 15.49 14.28
C LEU A 124 20.69 16.26 14.37
N GLY A 125 20.67 17.44 14.99
CA GLY A 125 19.47 18.28 15.06
C GLY A 125 18.25 17.57 15.63
N GLU A 126 17.16 17.54 14.88
CA GLU A 126 15.88 16.93 15.29
C GLU A 126 15.89 15.38 15.30
N GLU A 127 16.95 14.75 14.80
CA GLU A 127 17.11 13.29 14.82
C GLU A 127 17.46 12.76 16.23
N VAL A 128 17.74 13.65 17.18
CA VAL A 128 17.94 13.34 18.61
C VAL A 128 17.00 14.16 19.50
N PRO A 129 16.76 13.75 20.76
CA PRO A 129 15.93 14.50 21.69
C PRO A 129 16.45 15.92 21.93
N HIS A 130 15.54 16.89 22.14
CA HIS A 130 15.94 18.29 22.40
C HIS A 130 16.91 18.43 23.58
N ASN A 131 16.63 17.72 24.68
CA ASN A 131 17.38 17.84 25.93
C ASN A 131 18.86 17.47 25.81
N VAL A 132 19.26 16.67 24.80
CA VAL A 132 20.68 16.31 24.60
C VAL A 132 21.47 17.36 23.80
N ARG A 133 20.76 18.33 23.21
CA ARG A 133 21.33 19.48 22.49
C ARG A 133 21.49 20.72 23.36
N GLU A 134 21.08 20.67 24.62
CA GLU A 134 21.26 21.79 25.53
C GLU A 134 22.69 21.81 26.10
N PRO A 135 23.32 22.99 26.26
CA PRO A 135 24.69 23.08 26.80
C PRO A 135 24.89 22.35 28.14
N HIS A 136 23.85 22.32 28.96
CA HIS A 136 23.79 21.58 30.22
C HIS A 136 24.09 20.08 30.06
N TYR A 137 23.68 19.47 28.93
CA TYR A 137 23.95 18.06 28.67
C TYR A 137 25.45 17.78 28.47
N ARG A 138 26.23 18.72 27.93
CA ARG A 138 27.69 18.59 27.85
C ARG A 138 28.31 18.50 29.25
N GLU A 139 27.86 19.36 30.17
CA GLU A 139 28.31 19.33 31.57
C GLU A 139 27.91 18.01 32.25
N LYS A 140 26.71 17.49 31.93
CA LYS A 140 26.24 16.18 32.37
C LYS A 140 27.18 15.05 31.91
N ILE A 141 27.64 15.08 30.65
CA ILE A 141 28.63 14.10 30.14
C ILE A 141 29.96 14.21 30.90
N GLU A 142 30.45 15.43 31.18
CA GLU A 142 31.70 15.62 31.94
C GLU A 142 31.61 15.08 33.38
N LYS A 143 30.46 15.28 34.03
CA LYS A 143 30.18 14.77 35.38
C LYS A 143 30.08 13.23 35.39
N ALA A 144 29.48 12.64 34.35
CA ALA A 144 29.25 11.21 34.22
C ALA A 144 30.45 10.41 33.71
N TYR A 145 31.44 11.05 33.08
CA TYR A 145 32.62 10.38 32.53
C TYR A 145 33.25 9.39 33.53
N PRO A 146 33.52 8.12 33.13
CA PRO A 146 33.51 7.59 31.76
C PRO A 146 32.17 7.01 31.28
N PHE A 147 31.08 7.19 32.02
CA PHE A 147 29.75 6.77 31.60
C PHE A 147 29.10 7.82 30.70
N HIS A 148 28.33 7.35 29.72
CA HIS A 148 27.38 8.19 29.01
C HIS A 148 26.15 8.44 29.90
N PRO A 149 25.62 9.67 30.04
CA PRO A 149 24.49 9.95 30.93
C PRO A 149 23.28 9.04 30.70
N GLU A 150 22.98 8.74 29.43
CA GLU A 150 21.88 7.85 29.04
C GLU A 150 21.93 6.46 29.70
N LEU A 151 23.13 5.89 29.92
CA LEU A 151 23.25 4.60 30.61
C LEU A 151 22.78 4.68 32.05
N ILE A 152 23.21 5.71 32.77
CA ILE A 152 22.85 5.89 34.17
C ILE A 152 21.36 6.24 34.29
N ASP A 153 20.86 7.11 33.41
CA ASP A 153 19.47 7.55 33.38
C ASP A 153 18.52 6.35 33.23
N ILE A 154 18.76 5.43 32.28
CA ILE A 154 17.92 4.24 32.10
C ILE A 154 17.92 3.37 33.37
N LEU A 155 19.09 3.13 33.96
CA LEU A 155 19.23 2.24 35.10
C LEU A 155 18.55 2.79 36.36
N PHE A 156 18.55 4.11 36.55
CA PHE A 156 17.91 4.72 37.73
C PHE A 156 16.44 5.06 37.51
N GLU A 157 16.09 5.67 36.37
CA GLU A 157 14.73 6.12 36.10
C GLU A 157 13.82 4.93 35.77
N ARG A 158 14.31 3.95 34.99
CA ARG A 158 13.51 2.80 34.58
C ARG A 158 13.72 1.61 35.49
N TRP A 159 14.93 1.08 35.55
CA TRP A 159 15.18 -0.14 36.35
C TRP A 159 15.08 0.12 37.85
N GLY A 160 15.54 1.29 38.31
CA GLY A 160 15.38 1.72 39.69
C GLY A 160 13.93 1.85 40.15
N SER A 161 12.97 2.02 39.23
CA SER A 161 11.54 2.04 39.58
C SER A 161 10.96 0.64 39.88
N ILE A 162 11.67 -0.45 39.53
CA ILE A 162 11.23 -1.82 39.79
C ILE A 162 11.43 -2.14 41.29
N PRO A 163 10.39 -2.53 42.05
CA PRO A 163 10.49 -2.70 43.50
C PRO A 163 11.55 -3.71 43.97
N THR A 164 11.81 -4.76 43.18
CA THR A 164 12.80 -5.79 43.50
C THR A 164 14.23 -5.36 43.16
N PHE A 165 14.42 -4.31 42.35
CA PHE A 165 15.74 -3.83 41.92
C PHE A 165 16.25 -2.76 42.89
N GLN A 166 17.27 -3.10 43.68
CA GLN A 166 17.85 -2.19 44.67
C GLN A 166 18.52 -0.99 43.97
N ARG A 167 17.82 0.16 43.89
CA ARG A 167 18.21 1.37 43.12
C ARG A 167 19.71 1.68 43.11
N THR A 168 20.33 1.86 44.27
CA THR A 168 21.72 2.33 44.32
C THR A 168 22.74 1.19 44.35
N ARG A 169 22.46 0.11 45.10
CA ARG A 169 23.40 -1.02 45.27
C ARG A 169 23.39 -1.97 44.08
N GLY A 170 22.22 -2.23 43.51
CA GLY A 170 22.03 -3.05 42.30
C GLY A 170 22.72 -2.41 41.09
N VAL A 171 22.50 -1.10 40.88
CA VAL A 171 23.16 -0.39 39.76
C VAL A 171 24.67 -0.32 39.94
N LEU A 172 25.17 -0.04 41.15
CA LEU A 172 26.62 0.00 41.37
C LEU A 172 27.28 -1.36 41.08
N ARG A 173 26.68 -2.45 41.58
CA ARG A 173 27.17 -3.82 41.32
C ARG A 173 27.14 -4.15 39.82
N LEU A 174 26.08 -3.75 39.13
CA LEU A 174 25.92 -3.97 37.70
C LEU A 174 27.00 -3.22 36.92
N LEU A 175 27.16 -1.92 37.18
CA LEU A 175 28.15 -1.10 36.50
C LEU A 175 29.57 -1.61 36.76
N ALA A 176 29.87 -2.14 37.95
CA ALA A 176 31.14 -2.80 38.23
C ALA A 176 31.38 -4.01 37.32
N GLU A 177 30.40 -4.90 37.15
CA GLU A 177 30.50 -6.05 36.24
C GLU A 177 30.60 -5.61 34.77
N VAL A 178 29.88 -4.56 34.36
CA VAL A 178 29.97 -3.97 33.01
C VAL A 178 31.36 -3.40 32.75
N VAL A 179 31.92 -2.65 33.71
CA VAL A 179 33.28 -2.08 33.60
C VAL A 179 34.31 -3.20 33.50
N LEU A 180 34.20 -4.24 34.34
CA LEU A 180 35.07 -5.41 34.29
C LEU A 180 35.00 -6.11 32.92
N ASP A 181 33.80 -6.37 32.41
CA ASP A 181 33.58 -7.00 31.11
C ASP A 181 34.18 -6.17 29.96
N LEU A 182 34.00 -4.86 29.97
CA LEU A 182 34.55 -3.95 28.96
C LEU A 182 36.07 -3.85 29.03
N TYR A 183 36.64 -3.85 30.24
CA TYR A 183 38.08 -3.86 30.46
C TYR A 183 38.71 -5.14 29.91
N VAL A 184 38.15 -6.31 30.25
CA VAL A 184 38.64 -7.62 29.78
C VAL A 184 38.57 -7.73 28.26
N ARG A 185 37.51 -7.24 27.64
CA ARG A 185 37.33 -7.27 26.17
C ARG A 185 38.04 -6.12 25.44
N GLN A 186 38.72 -5.22 26.16
CA GLN A 186 39.39 -4.03 25.63
C GLN A 186 38.48 -3.19 24.71
N HIS A 187 37.25 -2.92 25.17
CA HIS A 187 36.27 -2.22 24.35
C HIS A 187 36.71 -0.76 24.07
N PRO A 188 36.84 -0.32 22.80
CA PRO A 188 37.54 0.91 22.44
C PRO A 188 36.70 2.20 22.60
N SER A 189 35.54 2.13 23.24
CA SER A 189 34.61 3.27 23.28
C SER A 189 35.09 4.36 24.23
N PRO A 190 35.01 5.65 23.84
CA PRO A 190 35.34 6.76 24.74
C PRO A 190 34.41 6.88 25.95
N LEU A 191 33.14 6.50 25.78
CA LEU A 191 32.13 6.45 26.84
C LEU A 191 31.46 5.08 26.91
N ILE A 192 31.06 4.70 28.12
CA ILE A 192 30.26 3.50 28.37
C ILE A 192 28.78 3.85 28.14
N GLN A 193 28.19 3.31 27.08
CA GLN A 193 26.81 3.53 26.63
C GLN A 193 25.96 2.27 26.87
N PRO A 194 24.61 2.38 26.84
CA PRO A 194 23.71 1.22 26.95
C PRO A 194 24.05 0.10 25.96
N ALA A 195 24.42 0.47 24.74
CA ALA A 195 24.81 -0.45 23.66
C ALA A 195 25.99 -1.37 24.00
N HIS A 196 26.83 -1.00 24.97
CA HIS A 196 28.05 -1.74 25.30
C HIS A 196 27.83 -2.82 26.35
N ILE A 197 26.64 -2.86 26.98
CA ILE A 197 26.34 -3.87 28.01
C ILE A 197 26.31 -5.25 27.37
N ASN A 198 27.20 -6.13 27.79
CA ASN A 198 27.25 -7.50 27.31
C ASN A 198 26.21 -8.38 28.02
N ILE A 199 24.97 -8.37 27.55
CA ILE A 199 23.91 -9.25 28.08
C ILE A 199 24.15 -10.74 27.75
N GLY A 200 25.12 -11.05 26.89
CA GLY A 200 25.61 -12.41 26.68
C GLY A 200 26.39 -12.94 27.89
N ASN A 201 26.99 -12.06 28.70
CA ASN A 201 27.71 -12.43 29.91
C ASN A 201 26.72 -12.91 30.98
N PRO A 202 26.81 -14.19 31.46
CA PRO A 202 25.86 -14.74 32.42
C PRO A 202 25.79 -13.96 33.75
N ARG A 203 26.90 -13.33 34.18
CA ARG A 203 26.93 -12.54 35.42
C ARG A 203 26.07 -11.29 35.29
N ILE A 204 26.23 -10.56 34.18
CA ILE A 204 25.46 -9.35 33.87
C ILE A 204 23.99 -9.73 33.62
N ARG A 205 23.73 -10.78 32.82
CA ARG A 205 22.37 -11.20 32.47
C ARG A 205 21.53 -11.55 33.69
N ARG A 206 22.08 -12.33 34.63
CA ARG A 206 21.37 -12.79 35.82
C ARG A 206 20.85 -11.63 36.68
N MET A 207 21.59 -10.52 36.74
CA MET A 207 21.20 -9.33 37.50
C MET A 207 19.94 -8.63 37.00
N PHE A 208 19.46 -8.95 35.79
CA PHE A 208 18.22 -8.40 35.24
C PHE A 208 17.12 -9.45 35.17
N ILE A 209 17.46 -10.67 34.75
CA ILE A 209 16.52 -11.79 34.63
C ILE A 209 15.81 -12.08 35.94
N GLU A 210 16.49 -11.96 37.08
CA GLU A 210 15.88 -12.14 38.41
C GLU A 210 14.72 -11.16 38.70
N HIS A 211 14.64 -10.04 37.98
CA HIS A 211 13.60 -9.02 38.15
C HIS A 211 12.50 -9.05 37.07
N ILE A 212 12.82 -9.50 35.85
CA ILE A 212 11.90 -9.48 34.70
C ILE A 212 11.37 -10.87 34.33
N GLY A 213 11.97 -11.94 34.87
CA GLY A 213 11.57 -13.33 34.69
C GLY A 213 12.43 -14.11 33.69
N GLU A 214 12.57 -15.41 33.95
CA GLU A 214 13.34 -16.40 33.16
C GLU A 214 12.86 -16.52 31.71
N VAL A 215 11.63 -16.14 31.40
CA VAL A 215 11.08 -16.17 30.03
C VAL A 215 11.93 -15.37 29.04
N PHE A 216 12.63 -14.33 29.51
CA PHE A 216 13.49 -13.48 28.68
C PHE A 216 14.88 -14.08 28.38
N GLU A 217 15.27 -15.19 29.02
CA GLU A 217 16.48 -15.93 28.61
C GLU A 217 16.36 -16.40 27.15
N SER A 218 15.18 -16.91 26.78
CA SER A 218 14.89 -17.34 25.39
C SER A 218 14.92 -16.18 24.40
N VAL A 219 14.42 -15.00 24.80
CA VAL A 219 14.43 -13.77 24.01
C VAL A 219 15.86 -13.32 23.76
N ILE A 220 16.69 -13.27 24.80
CA ILE A 220 18.09 -12.86 24.70
C ILE A 220 18.86 -13.83 23.80
N ALA A 221 18.74 -15.13 24.03
CA ALA A 221 19.46 -16.16 23.27
C ALA A 221 19.07 -16.17 21.79
N SER A 222 17.79 -15.97 21.48
CA SER A 222 17.27 -15.95 20.11
C SER A 222 17.68 -14.68 19.35
N ASP A 223 17.49 -13.52 19.96
CA ASP A 223 17.43 -12.26 19.22
C ASP A 223 18.60 -11.32 19.50
N ILE A 224 19.14 -11.31 20.72
CA ILE A 224 20.04 -10.24 21.18
C ILE A 224 21.50 -10.72 21.29
N ALA A 225 21.74 -11.77 22.07
CA ALA A 225 23.09 -12.17 22.47
C ALA A 225 23.33 -13.68 22.32
N GLY A 226 24.50 -14.02 21.78
CA GLY A 226 24.90 -15.37 21.41
C GLY A 226 25.46 -15.39 19.98
N SER A 227 26.31 -16.37 19.66
CA SER A 227 26.91 -16.48 18.32
C SER A 227 25.86 -16.67 17.21
N ALA A 228 24.79 -17.40 17.54
CA ALA A 228 23.64 -17.66 16.67
C ALA A 228 22.50 -16.63 16.82
N ALA A 229 22.62 -15.64 17.71
CA ALA A 229 21.58 -14.63 17.90
C ALA A 229 21.43 -13.75 16.64
N LYS A 230 20.20 -13.34 16.36
CA LYS A 230 19.87 -12.63 15.12
C LYS A 230 20.53 -11.26 15.01
N ALA A 231 20.57 -10.47 16.07
CA ALA A 231 21.27 -9.19 16.07
C ALA A 231 22.76 -9.35 15.71
N ALA A 232 23.44 -10.36 16.27
CA ALA A 232 24.82 -10.67 15.94
C ALA A 232 25.00 -11.14 14.48
N ARG A 233 24.00 -11.83 13.91
CA ARG A 233 23.99 -12.20 12.49
C ARG A 233 23.84 -10.97 11.59
N ILE A 234 22.95 -10.04 11.95
CA ILE A 234 22.76 -8.78 11.23
C ILE A 234 24.07 -7.99 11.22
N ASP A 235 24.76 -7.87 12.37
CA ASP A 235 26.06 -7.20 12.46
C ASP A 235 27.11 -7.78 11.51
N ARG A 236 27.16 -9.12 11.37
CA ARG A 236 28.04 -9.78 10.40
C ARG A 236 27.65 -9.49 8.94
N ALA A 237 26.35 -9.33 8.67
CA ALA A 237 25.80 -9.04 7.34
C ALA A 237 25.87 -7.55 6.95
N MET A 238 26.20 -6.65 7.88
CA MET A 238 26.32 -5.20 7.64
C MET A 238 27.67 -4.78 7.03
N GLY A 239 28.58 -5.74 6.79
CA GLY A 239 29.89 -5.50 6.19
C GLY A 239 31.00 -5.30 7.22
N THR A 240 32.24 -5.56 6.81
CA THR A 240 33.42 -5.61 7.71
C THR A 240 33.70 -4.26 8.39
N GLU A 241 33.47 -3.14 7.70
CA GLU A 241 33.69 -1.78 8.23
C GLU A 241 32.86 -1.47 9.48
N TYR A 242 31.61 -1.99 9.52
CA TYR A 242 30.64 -1.71 10.57
C TYR A 242 30.55 -2.82 11.62
N SER A 243 30.87 -4.07 11.25
CA SER A 243 30.79 -5.23 12.14
C SER A 243 31.52 -5.05 13.48
N ARG A 244 32.63 -4.30 13.49
CA ARG A 244 33.42 -3.98 14.70
C ARG A 244 32.66 -3.16 15.75
N PHE A 245 31.61 -2.44 15.35
CA PHE A 245 30.82 -1.60 16.26
C PHE A 245 29.64 -2.36 16.89
N ASN A 246 29.29 -3.55 16.40
CA ASN A 246 28.14 -4.34 16.84
C ASN A 246 26.86 -3.48 16.95
N ILE A 247 26.52 -2.78 15.87
CA ILE A 247 25.45 -1.77 15.85
C ILE A 247 24.10 -2.41 16.11
N ALA A 248 23.78 -3.52 15.44
CA ALA A 248 22.52 -4.23 15.58
C ALA A 248 22.39 -4.84 16.99
N THR A 249 23.44 -5.49 17.50
CA THR A 249 23.46 -5.99 18.89
C THR A 249 23.35 -4.84 19.88
N GLY A 250 24.07 -3.73 19.69
CA GLY A 250 24.01 -2.56 20.57
C GLY A 250 22.65 -1.89 20.60
N LEU A 251 21.97 -1.79 19.45
CA LEU A 251 20.58 -1.35 19.35
C LEU A 251 19.64 -2.31 20.08
N ALA A 252 19.73 -3.62 19.80
CA ALA A 252 18.90 -4.63 20.45
C ALA A 252 19.08 -4.64 21.98
N THR A 253 20.33 -4.57 22.45
CA THR A 253 20.65 -4.43 23.89
C THR A 253 20.04 -3.15 24.46
N SER A 254 20.19 -2.01 23.78
CA SER A 254 19.61 -0.75 24.24
C SER A 254 18.08 -0.85 24.35
N ILE A 255 17.41 -1.32 23.29
CA ILE A 255 15.95 -1.54 23.27
C ILE A 255 15.52 -2.44 24.43
N PHE A 256 16.25 -3.53 24.69
CA PHE A 256 15.97 -4.42 25.80
C PHE A 256 15.99 -3.69 27.15
N PHE A 257 17.00 -2.86 27.42
CA PHE A 257 17.04 -2.06 28.65
C PHE A 257 15.91 -1.05 28.76
N TYR A 258 15.43 -0.49 27.66
CA TYR A 258 14.26 0.38 27.68
C TYR A 258 12.92 -0.38 27.71
N SER A 259 12.91 -1.70 27.52
CA SER A 259 11.68 -2.49 27.47
C SER A 259 11.04 -2.73 28.83
N PHE A 260 11.73 -2.36 29.92
CA PHE A 260 11.29 -2.62 31.29
C PHE A 260 11.30 -1.35 32.12
N SER A 261 10.29 -1.19 32.97
CA SER A 261 10.24 -0.22 34.06
C SER A 261 9.25 -0.70 35.13
N GLY A 262 9.23 -0.09 36.31
CA GLY A 262 8.25 -0.35 37.37
C GLY A 262 6.89 0.33 37.15
N GLY A 263 6.72 1.07 36.05
CA GLY A 263 5.45 1.70 35.65
C GLY A 263 5.03 1.32 34.23
N GLU A 264 4.07 2.03 33.66
CA GLU A 264 3.51 1.73 32.33
C GLU A 264 4.46 2.08 31.15
N ARG A 265 5.56 2.80 31.42
CA ARG A 265 6.48 3.26 30.36
C ARG A 265 7.30 2.11 29.80
N ARG A 266 7.00 1.69 28.58
CA ARG A 266 7.71 0.64 27.84
C ARG A 266 8.33 1.17 26.55
N GLY A 267 9.54 0.69 26.25
CA GLY A 267 10.19 0.92 24.96
C GLY A 267 10.91 2.25 24.81
N VAL A 268 11.44 2.47 23.61
CA VAL A 268 12.34 3.58 23.27
C VAL A 268 12.14 4.06 21.84
N THR A 269 12.32 5.36 21.63
CA THR A 269 12.23 5.98 20.31
C THR A 269 13.49 5.88 19.49
N THR A 270 13.36 5.97 18.17
CA THR A 270 14.50 6.00 17.24
C THR A 270 15.47 7.12 17.61
N ARG A 271 14.94 8.29 17.98
CA ARG A 271 15.74 9.46 18.41
C ARG A 271 16.58 9.16 19.65
N ARG A 272 16.00 8.48 20.63
CA ARG A 272 16.68 8.12 21.88
C ARG A 272 17.70 6.99 21.65
N LEU A 273 17.40 6.04 20.77
CA LEU A 273 18.34 4.98 20.36
C LEU A 273 19.61 5.53 19.71
N ARG A 274 19.49 6.61 18.92
CA ARG A 274 20.65 7.31 18.37
C ARG A 274 21.59 7.81 19.47
N VAL A 275 21.07 8.34 20.57
CA VAL A 275 21.87 8.75 21.75
C VAL A 275 22.50 7.54 22.46
N ALA A 276 21.79 6.41 22.51
CA ALA A 276 22.26 5.20 23.17
C ALA A 276 23.39 4.47 22.41
N VAL A 277 23.52 4.68 21.09
CA VAL A 277 24.45 3.91 20.23
C VAL A 277 25.47 4.77 19.49
N LEU A 278 25.11 5.98 19.04
CA LEU A 278 25.99 6.76 18.17
C LEU A 278 27.23 7.28 18.90
N ARG A 279 28.30 7.35 18.12
CA ARG A 279 29.56 8.06 18.39
C ARG A 279 30.19 8.46 17.05
N GLU A 280 31.25 9.26 17.09
CA GLU A 280 31.81 9.95 15.91
C GLU A 280 32.15 9.00 14.74
N GLU A 281 32.56 7.77 15.02
CA GLU A 281 32.96 6.78 14.01
C GLU A 281 31.78 6.06 13.34
N ILE A 282 30.55 6.26 13.82
CA ILE A 282 29.35 5.57 13.34
C ILE A 282 28.49 6.53 12.50
N PRO A 283 28.34 6.30 11.18
CA PRO A 283 27.49 7.15 10.34
C PRO A 283 26.02 7.08 10.75
N PRO A 284 25.32 8.20 10.99
CA PRO A 284 23.92 8.18 11.47
C PRO A 284 22.93 7.36 10.63
N PRO A 285 22.98 7.34 9.28
CA PRO A 285 22.03 6.57 8.47
C PRO A 285 22.04 5.06 8.74
N ILE A 286 23.16 4.51 9.23
CA ILE A 286 23.28 3.07 9.49
C ILE A 286 22.33 2.59 10.59
N ILE A 287 21.93 3.49 11.50
CA ILE A 287 21.00 3.17 12.59
C ILE A 287 19.61 2.85 12.04
N GLY A 288 19.15 3.63 11.05
CA GLY A 288 17.87 3.38 10.39
C GLY A 288 17.87 2.06 9.62
N ASP A 289 18.98 1.73 8.95
CA ASP A 289 19.09 0.43 8.26
C ASP A 289 19.10 -0.74 9.24
N ALA A 290 19.90 -0.64 10.31
CA ALA A 290 19.96 -1.66 11.34
C ALA A 290 18.60 -1.87 12.03
N LEU A 291 17.86 -0.79 12.36
CA LEU A 291 16.54 -0.90 12.98
C LEU A 291 15.52 -1.61 12.10
N ARG A 292 15.49 -1.31 10.79
CA ARG A 292 14.60 -2.01 9.85
C ARG A 292 14.92 -3.50 9.79
N ARG A 293 16.20 -3.86 9.65
CA ARG A 293 16.62 -5.28 9.67
C ARG A 293 16.28 -5.96 11.00
N LEU A 294 16.43 -5.24 12.12
CA LEU A 294 16.04 -5.76 13.42
C LEU A 294 14.53 -6.03 13.48
N GLU A 295 13.69 -5.11 12.99
CA GLU A 295 12.23 -5.28 12.94
C GLU A 295 11.79 -6.45 12.05
N ASP A 296 12.50 -6.66 10.94
CA ASP A 296 12.21 -7.73 9.98
C ASP A 296 12.64 -9.12 10.48
N GLU A 297 13.79 -9.20 11.15
CA GLU A 297 14.40 -10.49 11.51
C GLU A 297 14.13 -10.95 12.95
N LEU A 298 14.03 -10.02 13.92
CA LEU A 298 13.88 -10.40 15.34
C LEU A 298 12.48 -10.93 15.63
N TRP A 299 12.44 -12.00 16.42
CA TRP A 299 11.20 -12.69 16.75
C TRP A 299 10.42 -12.00 17.86
N PHE A 300 11.09 -11.33 18.77
CA PHE A 300 10.54 -10.82 20.01
C PHE A 300 10.58 -9.30 20.10
N LEU A 301 11.07 -8.64 19.05
CA LEU A 301 11.07 -7.19 18.91
C LEU A 301 9.72 -6.71 18.38
N HIS A 302 9.15 -5.71 19.04
CA HIS A 302 7.92 -5.04 18.65
C HIS A 302 8.20 -3.56 18.39
N HIS A 303 7.49 -3.00 17.42
CA HIS A 303 7.50 -1.57 17.10
C HIS A 303 6.07 -1.04 17.11
N ASP A 304 5.80 -0.11 18.02
CA ASP A 304 4.59 0.71 18.00
C ASP A 304 4.82 1.90 17.07
N GLU A 305 4.32 1.78 15.85
CA GLU A 305 4.44 2.79 14.79
C GLU A 305 3.80 4.15 15.19
N LYS A 306 2.78 4.17 16.07
CA LYS A 306 2.08 5.42 16.43
C LYS A 306 2.94 6.32 17.31
N ASN A 307 3.67 5.70 18.25
CA ASN A 307 4.51 6.41 19.22
C ASN A 307 6.01 6.31 18.89
N ASP A 308 6.36 5.62 17.80
CA ASP A 308 7.74 5.24 17.44
C ASP A 308 8.45 4.52 18.60
N LEU A 309 7.81 3.54 19.25
CA LEU A 309 8.40 2.84 20.41
C LEU A 309 8.81 1.42 20.05
N TYR A 310 10.10 1.14 20.16
CA TYR A 310 10.66 -0.21 20.07
C TYR A 310 10.75 -0.85 21.45
N TYR A 311 10.33 -2.11 21.58
CA TYR A 311 10.45 -2.87 22.82
C TYR A 311 10.51 -4.38 22.58
N PHE A 312 11.16 -5.11 23.49
CA PHE A 312 11.15 -6.57 23.54
C PHE A 312 10.00 -7.08 24.40
N SER A 313 9.37 -8.16 23.94
CA SER A 313 8.34 -8.91 24.65
C SER A 313 8.66 -10.40 24.64
N ASN A 314 8.07 -11.17 25.56
CA ASN A 314 8.15 -12.63 25.52
C ASN A 314 7.17 -13.26 24.50
N VAL A 315 6.38 -12.43 23.82
CA VAL A 315 5.46 -12.82 22.73
C VAL A 315 6.13 -12.55 21.39
N VAL A 316 5.97 -13.47 20.45
CA VAL A 316 6.50 -13.35 19.09
C VAL A 316 5.82 -12.20 18.33
N SER A 317 6.57 -11.46 17.53
CA SER A 317 6.14 -10.32 16.74
C SER A 317 5.19 -10.73 15.62
N LEU A 318 4.26 -9.83 15.25
CA LEU A 318 3.33 -10.09 14.15
C LEU A 318 4.07 -10.37 12.83
N ASN A 319 5.15 -9.64 12.55
CA ASN A 319 5.94 -9.85 11.33
C ASN A 319 6.47 -11.28 11.28
N ARG A 320 7.00 -11.81 12.39
CA ARG A 320 7.46 -13.19 12.45
C ARG A 320 6.33 -14.19 12.24
N VAL A 321 5.17 -13.99 12.89
CA VAL A 321 4.00 -14.86 12.69
C VAL A 321 3.57 -14.89 11.21
N ILE A 322 3.67 -13.78 10.50
CA ILE A 322 3.36 -13.74 9.06
C ILE A 322 4.41 -14.51 8.25
N VAL A 323 5.70 -14.29 8.50
CA VAL A 323 6.78 -15.02 7.80
C VAL A 323 6.67 -16.53 8.02
N ASP A 324 6.46 -16.97 9.27
CA ASP A 324 6.25 -18.40 9.59
C ASP A 324 5.06 -18.99 8.82
N LYS A 325 3.99 -18.22 8.64
CA LYS A 325 2.84 -18.66 7.86
C LYS A 325 3.13 -18.69 6.37
N GLU A 326 3.86 -17.71 5.84
CA GLU A 326 4.30 -17.68 4.44
C GLU A 326 5.17 -18.88 4.06
N GLU A 327 6.08 -19.30 4.95
CA GLU A 327 6.96 -20.46 4.73
C GLU A 327 6.19 -21.79 4.59
N ILE A 328 4.98 -21.87 5.17
CA ILE A 328 4.13 -23.06 5.12
C ILE A 328 3.23 -23.08 3.86
N ILE A 329 2.97 -21.92 3.25
CA ILE A 329 2.14 -21.83 2.03
C ILE A 329 2.89 -22.46 0.85
N ASN A 330 2.28 -23.49 0.27
CA ASN A 330 2.83 -24.17 -0.90
C ASN A 330 2.41 -23.48 -2.21
N GLU A 331 3.10 -23.83 -3.30
CA GLU A 331 2.87 -23.22 -4.62
C GLU A 331 1.47 -23.54 -5.20
N GLU A 332 0.92 -24.71 -4.90
CA GLU A 332 -0.42 -25.11 -5.36
C GLU A 332 -1.54 -24.23 -4.78
N GLU A 333 -1.41 -23.81 -3.51
CA GLU A 333 -2.32 -22.87 -2.87
C GLU A 333 -2.26 -21.48 -3.51
N ILE A 334 -1.05 -21.05 -3.87
CA ILE A 334 -0.81 -19.78 -4.57
C ILE A 334 -1.48 -19.79 -5.94
N GLU A 335 -1.24 -20.83 -6.74
CA GLU A 335 -1.86 -20.97 -8.06
C GLU A 335 -3.38 -21.04 -7.97
N ARG A 336 -3.93 -21.79 -7.01
CA ARG A 336 -5.38 -21.91 -6.81
C ARG A 336 -6.02 -20.56 -6.46
N GLU A 337 -5.38 -19.76 -5.62
CA GLU A 337 -5.88 -18.44 -5.28
C GLU A 337 -5.75 -17.47 -6.48
N ILE A 338 -4.64 -17.49 -7.23
CA ILE A 338 -4.50 -16.70 -8.48
C ILE A 338 -5.61 -17.06 -9.48
N ARG A 339 -5.86 -18.35 -9.72
CA ARG A 339 -6.93 -18.83 -10.60
C ARG A 339 -8.29 -18.28 -10.18
N LYS A 340 -8.62 -18.38 -8.89
CA LYS A 340 -9.86 -17.87 -8.33
C LYS A 340 -10.00 -16.35 -8.50
N ARG A 341 -8.91 -15.60 -8.46
CA ARG A 341 -8.92 -14.16 -8.76
C ARG A 341 -9.24 -13.92 -10.23
N ILE A 342 -8.59 -14.63 -11.13
CA ILE A 342 -8.85 -14.56 -12.58
C ILE A 342 -10.30 -14.89 -12.89
N GLU A 343 -10.86 -15.97 -12.33
CA GLU A 343 -12.26 -16.38 -12.51
C GLU A 343 -13.25 -15.27 -12.12
N ARG A 344 -12.94 -14.47 -11.09
CA ARG A 344 -13.79 -13.36 -10.64
C ARG A 344 -13.71 -12.12 -11.53
N ILE A 345 -12.58 -11.92 -12.23
CA ILE A 345 -12.32 -10.73 -13.05
C ILE A 345 -12.22 -11.04 -14.56
N ALA A 346 -12.55 -12.26 -14.95
CA ALA A 346 -12.42 -12.74 -16.33
C ALA A 346 -13.22 -11.88 -17.32
N GLY A 347 -14.36 -11.36 -16.90
CA GLY A 347 -15.28 -10.57 -17.74
C GLY A 347 -16.19 -11.43 -18.61
N ARG A 348 -17.00 -10.79 -19.45
CA ARG A 348 -18.04 -11.45 -20.28
C ARG A 348 -18.08 -11.00 -21.74
N ASP A 349 -17.18 -10.10 -22.15
CA ASP A 349 -17.12 -9.61 -23.54
C ASP A 349 -16.72 -10.68 -24.56
N PHE A 350 -16.07 -11.76 -24.09
CA PHE A 350 -15.69 -12.92 -24.89
C PHE A 350 -16.17 -14.22 -24.20
N GLU A 351 -16.14 -15.33 -24.92
CA GLU A 351 -16.22 -16.66 -24.30
C GLU A 351 -14.87 -16.98 -23.65
N VAL A 352 -14.78 -16.88 -22.32
CA VAL A 352 -13.51 -16.97 -21.59
C VAL A 352 -13.20 -18.41 -21.17
N PHE A 353 -11.99 -18.87 -21.49
CA PHE A 353 -11.46 -20.17 -21.09
C PHE A 353 -10.22 -19.95 -20.24
N ILE A 354 -10.26 -20.41 -18.98
CA ILE A 354 -9.18 -20.21 -18.00
C ILE A 354 -8.39 -21.50 -17.86
N TRP A 355 -7.10 -21.42 -18.14
CA TRP A 355 -6.11 -22.48 -17.99
C TRP A 355 -6.53 -23.80 -18.67
N PRO A 356 -6.83 -23.79 -19.98
CA PRO A 356 -7.05 -25.03 -20.73
C PRO A 356 -5.78 -25.89 -20.71
N LYS A 357 -5.95 -27.21 -20.72
CA LYS A 357 -4.86 -28.18 -20.74
C LYS A 357 -4.52 -28.65 -22.16
N SER A 358 -5.49 -28.55 -23.08
CA SER A 358 -5.38 -29.02 -24.44
C SER A 358 -6.28 -28.26 -25.41
N SER A 359 -6.06 -28.46 -26.70
CA SER A 359 -6.86 -27.88 -27.79
C SER A 359 -8.33 -28.29 -27.77
N SER A 360 -8.66 -29.43 -27.16
CA SER A 360 -10.03 -29.93 -26.98
C SER A 360 -10.84 -29.11 -25.98
N ASP A 361 -10.19 -28.44 -25.03
CA ASP A 361 -10.86 -27.66 -23.97
C ASP A 361 -11.48 -26.36 -24.50
N VAL A 362 -11.05 -25.90 -25.67
CA VAL A 362 -11.54 -24.68 -26.32
C VAL A 362 -12.28 -25.08 -27.61
N PRO A 363 -13.61 -24.99 -27.65
CA PRO A 363 -14.41 -25.39 -28.81
C PRO A 363 -14.00 -24.69 -30.10
N ASP A 364 -14.19 -25.33 -31.26
CA ASP A 364 -14.06 -24.67 -32.55
C ASP A 364 -15.41 -24.09 -33.02
N SER A 365 -15.76 -22.94 -32.45
CA SER A 365 -17.03 -22.24 -32.69
C SER A 365 -16.83 -20.86 -33.32
N ARG A 366 -17.91 -20.26 -33.83
CA ARG A 366 -17.91 -18.90 -34.42
C ARG A 366 -17.75 -17.77 -33.40
N LYS A 367 -17.84 -18.06 -32.10
CA LYS A 367 -17.73 -17.04 -31.04
C LYS A 367 -16.28 -16.63 -30.83
N LEU A 368 -16.04 -15.35 -30.52
CA LEU A 368 -14.73 -14.87 -30.09
C LEU A 368 -14.41 -15.40 -28.69
N LYS A 369 -13.19 -15.90 -28.50
CA LYS A 369 -12.76 -16.62 -27.29
C LYS A 369 -11.53 -15.96 -26.71
N LEU A 370 -11.56 -15.72 -25.41
CA LEU A 370 -10.41 -15.28 -24.65
C LEU A 370 -9.85 -16.45 -23.85
N VAL A 371 -8.68 -16.91 -24.24
CA VAL A 371 -7.97 -18.02 -23.60
C VAL A 371 -6.91 -17.45 -22.66
N ILE A 372 -7.16 -17.52 -21.36
CA ILE A 372 -6.22 -17.07 -20.34
C ILE A 372 -5.30 -18.24 -19.99
N LEU A 373 -4.00 -18.11 -20.28
CA LEU A 373 -3.04 -19.19 -20.08
C LEU A 373 -2.57 -19.29 -18.63
N PRO A 374 -2.21 -20.50 -18.16
CA PRO A 374 -1.61 -20.68 -16.85
C PRO A 374 -0.23 -20.01 -16.75
N PRO A 375 0.24 -19.65 -15.53
CA PRO A 375 1.51 -18.97 -15.37
C PRO A 375 2.75 -19.75 -15.82
N ASP A 376 2.68 -21.07 -15.99
CA ASP A 376 3.77 -21.86 -16.56
C ASP A 376 3.92 -21.69 -18.09
N LEU A 377 2.97 -21.01 -18.74
CA LEU A 377 2.96 -20.63 -20.15
C LEU A 377 3.08 -19.10 -20.29
N MET A 378 4.21 -18.55 -19.84
CA MET A 378 4.48 -17.10 -19.88
C MET A 378 4.83 -16.60 -21.28
N ALA A 379 4.62 -15.29 -21.49
CA ALA A 379 5.04 -14.61 -22.70
C ALA A 379 6.55 -14.77 -22.98
N GLY A 380 6.91 -14.86 -24.26
CA GLY A 380 8.30 -15.07 -24.70
C GLY A 380 8.85 -16.49 -24.55
N THR A 381 8.16 -17.41 -23.86
CA THR A 381 8.66 -18.79 -23.67
C THR A 381 8.34 -19.69 -24.87
N GLU A 382 9.25 -20.61 -25.21
CA GLU A 382 9.04 -21.59 -26.29
C GLU A 382 7.86 -22.53 -25.99
N LYS A 383 7.68 -22.91 -24.72
CA LYS A 383 6.58 -23.75 -24.25
C LYS A 383 5.22 -23.08 -24.53
N ALA A 384 5.07 -21.79 -24.20
CA ALA A 384 3.85 -21.04 -24.51
C ALA A 384 3.60 -20.94 -26.02
N ARG A 385 4.65 -20.66 -26.81
CA ARG A 385 4.54 -20.57 -28.28
C ARG A 385 4.08 -21.88 -28.91
N LYS A 386 4.66 -23.02 -28.50
CA LYS A 386 4.26 -24.35 -28.97
C LYS A 386 2.80 -24.67 -28.61
N PHE A 387 2.41 -24.39 -27.36
CA PHE A 387 1.03 -24.60 -26.91
C PHE A 387 0.05 -23.73 -27.70
N ILE A 388 0.33 -22.44 -27.87
CA ILE A 388 -0.52 -21.53 -28.64
C ILE A 388 -0.64 -21.97 -30.10
N GLN A 389 0.47 -22.37 -30.73
CA GLN A 389 0.44 -22.86 -32.11
C GLN A 389 -0.44 -24.10 -32.24
N GLU A 390 -0.33 -25.06 -31.32
CA GLU A 390 -1.20 -26.23 -31.27
C GLU A 390 -2.68 -25.85 -31.11
N MET A 391 -2.99 -24.90 -30.21
CA MET A 391 -4.34 -24.39 -30.01
C MET A 391 -4.91 -23.72 -31.26
N ILE A 392 -4.08 -23.01 -32.03
CA ILE A 392 -4.48 -22.33 -33.28
C ILE A 392 -4.70 -23.35 -34.42
N ASP A 393 -3.87 -24.38 -34.51
CA ASP A 393 -3.91 -25.31 -35.64
C ASP A 393 -4.84 -26.50 -35.44
N ARG A 394 -5.06 -26.93 -34.20
CA ARG A 394 -5.81 -28.15 -33.89
C ARG A 394 -7.04 -27.90 -33.03
N TYR A 395 -8.01 -28.78 -33.21
CA TYR A 395 -9.13 -28.97 -32.31
C TYR A 395 -9.40 -30.46 -32.19
N SER A 396 -9.16 -31.04 -31.02
CA SER A 396 -9.17 -32.50 -30.83
C SER A 396 -8.21 -33.17 -31.84
N GLU A 397 -8.66 -34.19 -32.55
CA GLU A 397 -7.88 -34.89 -33.58
C GLU A 397 -7.83 -34.16 -34.94
N GLY A 398 -8.64 -33.11 -35.14
CA GLY A 398 -8.78 -32.40 -36.41
C GLY A 398 -8.04 -31.06 -36.49
N PHE A 399 -8.14 -30.42 -37.66
CA PHE A 399 -7.66 -29.06 -37.88
C PHE A 399 -8.71 -28.04 -37.42
N ARG A 400 -8.25 -27.00 -36.73
CA ARG A 400 -9.11 -25.89 -36.32
C ARG A 400 -9.44 -25.01 -37.53
N VAL A 401 -10.73 -24.73 -37.69
CA VAL A 401 -11.28 -23.94 -38.79
C VAL A 401 -11.34 -22.46 -38.40
N TYR A 402 -11.90 -22.11 -37.23
CA TYR A 402 -12.14 -20.71 -36.84
C TYR A 402 -10.94 -20.09 -36.12
N LYS A 403 -9.79 -20.08 -36.78
CA LYS A 403 -8.50 -19.63 -36.20
C LYS A 403 -8.51 -18.16 -35.79
N ASN A 404 -9.24 -17.30 -36.50
CA ASN A 404 -9.33 -15.87 -36.22
C ASN A 404 -10.31 -15.54 -35.07
N THR A 405 -10.75 -16.53 -34.30
CA THR A 405 -11.62 -16.33 -33.13
C THR A 405 -10.89 -16.45 -31.79
N LEU A 406 -9.60 -16.80 -31.80
CA LEU A 406 -8.81 -17.06 -30.60
C LEU A 406 -7.95 -15.86 -30.21
N ILE A 407 -8.06 -15.45 -28.95
CA ILE A 407 -7.23 -14.44 -28.31
C ILE A 407 -6.59 -15.08 -27.08
N PHE A 408 -5.27 -15.09 -26.98
CA PHE A 408 -4.56 -15.67 -25.85
C PHE A 408 -4.05 -14.56 -24.93
N LEU A 409 -4.26 -14.69 -23.62
CA LEU A 409 -3.77 -13.76 -22.61
C LEU A 409 -2.76 -14.46 -21.69
N LEU A 410 -1.59 -13.83 -21.53
CA LEU A 410 -0.41 -14.41 -20.91
C LEU A 410 0.15 -13.52 -19.80
N VAL A 411 0.85 -14.19 -18.90
CA VAL A 411 1.63 -13.60 -17.81
C VAL A 411 2.91 -12.97 -18.36
N ASP A 412 3.23 -11.77 -17.85
CA ASP A 412 4.57 -11.19 -17.95
C ASP A 412 5.54 -11.93 -17.00
N PRO A 413 6.63 -12.51 -17.50
CA PRO A 413 7.59 -13.24 -16.68
C PRO A 413 8.25 -12.37 -15.59
N ASN A 414 8.39 -11.06 -15.81
CA ASN A 414 8.99 -10.15 -14.83
C ASN A 414 8.05 -9.79 -13.68
N GLU A 415 6.73 -9.98 -13.86
CA GLU A 415 5.73 -9.61 -12.84
C GLU A 415 5.31 -10.79 -11.97
N TYR A 416 5.53 -12.02 -12.44
CA TYR A 416 4.98 -13.22 -11.83
C TYR A 416 5.54 -13.51 -10.42
N GLU A 417 6.84 -13.37 -10.20
CA GLU A 417 7.43 -13.55 -8.87
C GLU A 417 6.83 -12.57 -7.85
N GLY A 418 6.57 -11.33 -8.26
CA GLY A 418 5.88 -10.35 -7.45
C GLY A 418 4.43 -10.75 -7.15
N LEU A 419 3.69 -11.27 -8.14
CA LEU A 419 2.33 -11.77 -7.94
C LEU A 419 2.30 -12.95 -6.95
N LYS A 420 3.26 -13.88 -7.06
CA LYS A 420 3.39 -15.02 -6.12
C LYS A 420 3.66 -14.52 -4.70
N GLY A 421 4.61 -13.61 -4.52
CA GLY A 421 4.91 -13.02 -3.21
C GLY A 421 3.70 -12.33 -2.57
N MET A 422 2.96 -11.52 -3.34
CA MET A 422 1.75 -10.85 -2.86
C MET A 422 0.63 -11.84 -2.52
N THR A 423 0.45 -12.88 -3.34
CA THR A 423 -0.53 -13.95 -3.07
C THR A 423 -0.17 -14.74 -1.81
N ARG A 424 1.11 -15.08 -1.64
CA ARG A 424 1.62 -15.80 -0.45
C ARG A 424 1.36 -14.98 0.82
N ARG A 425 1.67 -13.68 0.80
CA ARG A 425 1.37 -12.74 1.90
C ARG A 425 -0.12 -12.71 2.23
N PHE A 426 -0.97 -12.61 1.21
CA PHE A 426 -2.43 -12.61 1.36
C PHE A 426 -2.91 -13.91 2.02
N LEU A 427 -2.46 -15.07 1.54
CA LEU A 427 -2.81 -16.38 2.09
C LEU A 427 -2.34 -16.54 3.54
N ALA A 428 -1.12 -16.11 3.86
CA ALA A 428 -0.58 -16.12 5.22
C ALA A 428 -1.41 -15.25 6.18
N LEU A 429 -1.74 -14.01 5.79
CA LEU A 429 -2.60 -13.12 6.57
C LEU A 429 -4.00 -13.69 6.76
N ASN A 430 -4.57 -14.30 5.72
CA ASN A 430 -5.87 -14.95 5.79
C ASN A 430 -5.84 -16.18 6.72
N ALA A 431 -4.77 -16.97 6.69
CA ALA A 431 -4.56 -18.10 7.60
C ALA A 431 -4.42 -17.65 9.05
N ILE A 432 -3.72 -16.54 9.32
CA ILE A 432 -3.64 -15.95 10.67
C ILE A 432 -5.03 -15.52 11.14
N LYS A 433 -5.77 -14.78 10.32
CA LYS A 433 -7.09 -14.26 10.68
C LYS A 433 -8.10 -15.38 10.98
N THR A 434 -8.03 -16.49 10.24
CA THR A 434 -8.96 -17.63 10.42
C THR A 434 -8.56 -18.55 11.58
N ASP A 435 -7.27 -18.62 11.91
CA ASP A 435 -6.76 -19.40 13.05
C ASP A 435 -7.04 -18.69 14.40
N ARG A 436 -8.10 -19.13 15.07
CA ARG A 436 -8.51 -18.63 16.40
C ARG A 436 -7.40 -18.76 17.45
N GLY A 437 -6.57 -19.80 17.38
CA GLY A 437 -5.48 -20.01 18.34
C GLY A 437 -4.39 -18.96 18.19
N THR A 438 -3.99 -18.69 16.94
CA THR A 438 -3.02 -17.63 16.64
C THR A 438 -3.57 -16.25 16.96
N MET A 439 -4.81 -15.93 16.57
CA MET A 439 -5.43 -14.63 16.86
C MET A 439 -5.53 -14.34 18.37
N ARG A 440 -5.76 -15.35 19.21
CA ARG A 440 -5.81 -15.17 20.68
C ARG A 440 -4.47 -14.79 21.31
N ARG A 441 -3.34 -15.17 20.68
CA ARG A 441 -1.98 -14.86 21.17
C ARG A 441 -1.50 -13.47 20.77
N LEU A 442 -2.13 -12.86 19.78
CA LEU A 442 -1.80 -11.51 19.31
C LEU A 442 -2.39 -10.45 20.25
N THR A 443 -1.73 -9.30 20.31
CA THR A 443 -2.25 -8.10 20.97
C THR A 443 -3.47 -7.55 20.20
N ASP A 444 -4.31 -6.72 20.83
CA ASP A 444 -5.46 -6.13 20.14
C ASP A 444 -5.05 -5.21 18.99
N GLU A 445 -3.91 -4.53 19.13
CA GLU A 445 -3.31 -3.74 18.05
C GLU A 445 -2.86 -4.62 16.89
N ASP A 446 -2.18 -5.74 17.16
CA ASP A 446 -1.75 -6.66 16.11
C ASP A 446 -2.94 -7.35 15.42
N LYS A 447 -4.02 -7.64 16.15
CA LYS A 447 -5.27 -8.14 15.55
C LYS A 447 -5.83 -7.13 14.55
N ALA A 448 -5.89 -5.85 14.92
CA ALA A 448 -6.33 -4.79 14.03
C ALA A 448 -5.41 -4.66 12.81
N ARG A 449 -4.08 -4.74 13.01
CA ARG A 449 -3.08 -4.72 11.93
C ARG A 449 -3.24 -5.90 10.97
N VAL A 450 -3.51 -7.12 11.45
CA VAL A 450 -3.78 -8.28 10.59
C VAL A 450 -4.99 -8.01 9.70
N VAL A 451 -6.09 -7.52 10.26
CA VAL A 451 -7.31 -7.23 9.49
C VAL A 451 -7.06 -6.16 8.44
N GLN A 452 -6.36 -5.08 8.80
CA GLN A 452 -6.04 -4.01 7.88
C GLN A 452 -5.09 -4.47 6.77
N ARG A 453 -3.96 -5.10 7.12
CA ARG A 453 -2.99 -5.64 6.15
C ARG A 453 -3.62 -6.67 5.22
N LEU A 454 -4.54 -7.50 5.71
CA LEU A 454 -5.27 -8.45 4.86
C LEU A 454 -6.15 -7.72 3.84
N LYS A 455 -6.87 -6.67 4.26
CA LYS A 455 -7.71 -5.86 3.37
C LYS A 455 -6.87 -5.17 2.28
N ASP A 456 -5.71 -4.63 2.67
CA ASP A 456 -4.80 -3.95 1.74
C ASP A 456 -4.14 -4.94 0.76
N ALA A 457 -3.73 -6.12 1.26
CA ALA A 457 -3.24 -7.21 0.43
C ALA A 457 -4.31 -7.71 -0.56
N ASP A 458 -5.57 -7.85 -0.12
CA ASP A 458 -6.68 -8.25 -0.98
C ASP A 458 -6.94 -7.23 -2.10
N ALA A 459 -6.99 -5.94 -1.76
CA ALA A 459 -7.25 -4.87 -2.71
C ALA A 459 -6.14 -4.74 -3.76
N SER A 460 -4.87 -4.80 -3.33
CA SER A 460 -3.71 -4.69 -4.21
C SER A 460 -3.53 -5.89 -5.13
N LEU A 461 -3.96 -7.09 -4.71
CA LEU A 461 -3.82 -8.31 -5.49
C LEU A 461 -4.61 -8.26 -6.82
N TRP A 462 -5.79 -7.63 -6.83
CA TRP A 462 -6.59 -7.48 -8.05
C TRP A 462 -5.85 -6.72 -9.15
N THR A 463 -5.31 -5.55 -8.81
CA THR A 463 -4.51 -4.72 -9.72
C THR A 463 -3.25 -5.47 -10.14
N LYS A 464 -2.63 -6.22 -9.22
CA LYS A 464 -1.44 -7.01 -9.53
C LYS A 464 -1.75 -8.09 -10.58
N VAL A 465 -2.87 -8.81 -10.47
CA VAL A 465 -3.30 -9.79 -11.49
C VAL A 465 -3.45 -9.13 -12.86
N LEU A 466 -4.15 -7.99 -12.95
CA LEU A 466 -4.29 -7.25 -14.22
C LEU A 466 -2.94 -6.81 -14.80
N SER A 467 -2.03 -6.29 -13.97
CA SER A 467 -0.71 -5.87 -14.43
C SER A 467 0.19 -7.03 -14.86
N THR A 468 -0.06 -8.23 -14.31
CA THR A 468 0.68 -9.45 -14.61
C THR A 468 0.18 -10.10 -15.90
N TYR A 469 -1.15 -10.22 -16.08
CA TYR A 469 -1.78 -10.71 -17.30
C TYR A 469 -1.92 -9.58 -18.34
N ARG A 470 -0.81 -9.19 -18.95
CA ARG A 470 -0.73 -8.04 -19.87
C ARG A 470 -0.23 -8.36 -21.28
N TYR A 471 0.27 -9.57 -21.53
CA TYR A 471 0.66 -9.96 -22.89
C TYR A 471 -0.49 -10.66 -23.58
N MET A 472 -0.74 -10.32 -24.83
CA MET A 472 -1.78 -10.93 -25.64
C MET A 472 -1.18 -11.45 -26.94
N ILE A 473 -1.60 -12.64 -27.36
CA ILE A 473 -1.20 -13.23 -28.63
C ILE A 473 -2.45 -13.55 -29.46
N LYS A 474 -2.39 -13.26 -30.76
CA LYS A 474 -3.41 -13.61 -31.76
C LYS A 474 -2.74 -14.29 -32.95
N ALA A 475 -3.42 -15.21 -33.63
CA ALA A 475 -2.98 -15.73 -34.92
C ALA A 475 -2.76 -14.59 -35.95
N SER A 476 -1.81 -14.77 -36.85
CA SER A 476 -1.47 -13.84 -37.95
C SER A 476 -0.99 -14.62 -39.19
N GLU A 477 -0.72 -13.94 -40.30
CA GLU A 477 -0.18 -14.57 -41.52
C GLU A 477 1.20 -15.21 -41.27
N ASP A 478 2.07 -14.53 -40.51
CA ASP A 478 3.42 -14.99 -40.17
C ASP A 478 3.45 -15.89 -38.90
N GLY A 479 2.33 -16.53 -38.56
CA GLY A 479 2.16 -17.36 -37.36
C GLY A 479 1.29 -16.68 -36.31
N PHE A 480 1.89 -15.87 -35.43
CA PHE A 480 1.15 -15.15 -34.40
C PHE A 480 1.77 -13.78 -34.10
N LYS A 481 0.91 -12.83 -33.74
CA LYS A 481 1.27 -11.46 -33.38
C LYS A 481 1.08 -11.25 -31.89
N GLU A 482 2.09 -10.68 -31.26
CA GLU A 482 2.13 -10.38 -29.82
C GLU A 482 1.81 -8.90 -29.58
N TYR A 483 1.12 -8.63 -28.48
CA TYR A 483 0.69 -7.31 -28.05
C TYR A 483 0.95 -7.17 -26.55
N ASN A 484 1.23 -5.95 -26.10
CA ASN A 484 1.38 -5.63 -24.68
C ASN A 484 0.31 -4.61 -24.29
N LEU A 485 -0.63 -5.01 -23.44
CA LEU A 485 -1.74 -4.19 -22.94
C LEU A 485 -1.28 -3.05 -22.01
N GLY A 486 0.02 -2.95 -21.71
CA GLY A 486 0.59 -1.90 -20.88
C GLY A 486 0.17 -1.98 -19.41
N ILE A 487 0.08 -0.82 -18.78
CA ILE A 487 -0.31 -0.68 -17.37
C ILE A 487 -1.83 -0.45 -17.29
N PRO A 488 -2.57 -1.15 -16.40
CA PRO A 488 -4.00 -0.94 -16.26
C PRO A 488 -4.34 0.48 -15.76
N THR A 489 -5.45 1.03 -16.24
CA THR A 489 -5.99 2.31 -15.78
C THR A 489 -6.46 2.19 -14.32
N LEU A 490 -6.01 3.10 -13.46
CA LEU A 490 -6.38 3.13 -12.04
C LEU A 490 -7.83 3.60 -11.86
N GLY A 491 -8.59 2.93 -10.98
CA GLY A 491 -9.93 3.35 -10.56
C GLY A 491 -11.10 2.64 -11.24
N GLU A 492 -10.88 1.92 -12.34
CA GLU A 492 -11.90 1.05 -12.92
C GLU A 492 -12.01 -0.29 -12.17
N LYS A 493 -13.19 -0.92 -12.25
CA LYS A 493 -13.38 -2.28 -11.74
C LYS A 493 -12.52 -3.24 -12.57
N PRO A 494 -11.75 -4.15 -11.94
CA PRO A 494 -10.93 -5.12 -12.66
C PRO A 494 -11.75 -6.02 -13.58
N ASP A 495 -11.43 -6.01 -14.87
CA ASP A 495 -12.04 -6.87 -15.89
C ASP A 495 -11.03 -7.15 -17.02
N LEU A 496 -10.65 -8.42 -17.21
CA LEU A 496 -9.65 -8.85 -18.20
C LEU A 496 -10.23 -8.81 -19.62
N ALA A 497 -11.43 -9.33 -19.84
CA ALA A 497 -12.06 -9.36 -21.17
C ALA A 497 -12.34 -7.96 -21.70
N LYS A 498 -12.89 -7.08 -20.86
CA LYS A 498 -13.14 -5.68 -21.22
C LYS A 498 -11.85 -5.00 -21.64
N ARG A 499 -10.78 -5.15 -20.84
CA ARG A 499 -9.47 -4.56 -21.14
C ARG A 499 -8.87 -5.08 -22.45
N VAL A 500 -8.96 -6.37 -22.70
CA VAL A 500 -8.53 -6.99 -23.96
C VAL A 500 -9.32 -6.43 -25.14
N LYS A 501 -10.64 -6.30 -24.98
CA LYS A 501 -11.54 -5.77 -26.02
C LYS A 501 -11.22 -4.32 -26.37
N GLU A 502 -11.09 -3.45 -25.36
CA GLU A 502 -10.74 -2.04 -25.56
C GLU A 502 -9.40 -1.91 -26.29
N TYR A 503 -8.38 -2.64 -25.83
CA TYR A 503 -7.07 -2.64 -26.48
C TYR A 503 -7.13 -3.13 -27.93
N LEU A 504 -7.89 -4.20 -28.21
CA LEU A 504 -8.05 -4.71 -29.58
C LEU A 504 -8.79 -3.74 -30.50
N LYS A 505 -9.76 -2.97 -29.96
CA LYS A 505 -10.43 -1.90 -30.71
C LYS A 505 -9.47 -0.77 -31.05
N ASP A 506 -8.66 -0.33 -30.09
CA ASP A 506 -7.66 0.73 -30.29
C ASP A 506 -6.59 0.35 -31.32
N GLN A 507 -6.25 -0.94 -31.42
CA GLN A 507 -5.31 -1.47 -32.42
C GLN A 507 -5.96 -1.82 -33.76
N GLU A 508 -7.24 -1.50 -33.97
CA GLU A 508 -8.05 -1.88 -35.15
C GLU A 508 -8.02 -3.40 -35.46
N ALA A 509 -7.69 -4.23 -34.46
CA ALA A 509 -7.64 -5.68 -34.57
C ALA A 509 -9.00 -6.34 -34.30
N LEU A 510 -9.88 -5.63 -33.58
CA LEU A 510 -11.29 -5.93 -33.39
C LEU A 510 -12.11 -4.72 -33.86
N LEU A 511 -12.92 -4.89 -34.89
CA LEU A 511 -13.70 -3.82 -35.50
C LEU A 511 -15.15 -3.88 -35.04
N ASP A 512 -15.66 -2.74 -34.57
CA ASP A 512 -17.08 -2.51 -34.34
C ASP A 512 -17.77 -1.82 -35.53
N LYS A 513 -16.98 -1.34 -36.49
CA LYS A 513 -17.40 -0.80 -37.79
C LYS A 513 -16.36 -1.13 -38.85
N ILE A 514 -16.83 -1.45 -40.06
CA ILE A 514 -15.97 -1.65 -41.24
C ILE A 514 -16.56 -0.88 -42.42
N SER A 515 -15.71 -0.21 -43.21
CA SER A 515 -16.19 0.50 -44.39
C SER A 515 -16.56 -0.50 -45.50
N PRO A 516 -17.59 -0.22 -46.32
CA PRO A 516 -17.96 -1.13 -47.41
C PRO A 516 -16.83 -1.37 -48.42
N LYS A 517 -15.98 -0.37 -48.67
CA LYS A 517 -14.83 -0.52 -49.58
C LYS A 517 -13.81 -1.52 -49.04
N VAL A 518 -13.43 -1.37 -47.77
CA VAL A 518 -12.48 -2.28 -47.11
C VAL A 518 -13.05 -3.69 -47.00
N LEU A 519 -14.37 -3.81 -46.72
CA LEU A 519 -15.06 -5.09 -46.73
C LEU A 519 -14.89 -5.80 -48.08
N LEU A 520 -15.18 -5.11 -49.19
CA LEU A 520 -15.06 -5.66 -50.54
C LEU A 520 -13.60 -6.04 -50.87
N GLU A 521 -12.65 -5.14 -50.62
CA GLU A 521 -11.23 -5.34 -50.91
C GLU A 521 -10.62 -6.52 -50.15
N LYS A 522 -11.04 -6.76 -48.91
CA LYS A 522 -10.50 -7.83 -48.07
C LYS A 522 -11.16 -9.18 -48.28
N THR A 523 -12.36 -9.24 -48.86
CA THR A 523 -13.17 -10.47 -48.88
C THR A 523 -13.43 -11.03 -50.28
N LEU A 524 -13.48 -10.18 -51.30
CA LEU A 524 -13.53 -10.61 -52.70
C LEU A 524 -12.17 -10.38 -53.37
N ALA A 525 -11.57 -11.46 -53.89
CA ALA A 525 -10.39 -11.33 -54.74
C ALA A 525 -10.70 -10.44 -55.97
N ARG A 526 -9.67 -9.85 -56.60
CA ARG A 526 -9.87 -8.96 -57.76
C ARG A 526 -10.64 -9.61 -58.91
N GLU A 527 -10.50 -10.92 -59.05
CA GLU A 527 -11.10 -11.73 -60.12
C GLU A 527 -12.41 -12.39 -59.68
N GLU A 528 -12.73 -12.36 -58.37
CA GLU A 528 -14.04 -12.80 -57.87
C GLU A 528 -15.08 -11.69 -58.09
N GLU A 529 -16.14 -12.06 -58.80
CA GLU A 529 -17.24 -11.17 -59.17
C GLU A 529 -18.36 -11.14 -58.11
N ARG A 530 -18.55 -12.26 -57.41
CA ARG A 530 -19.68 -12.53 -56.50
C ARG A 530 -19.21 -13.38 -55.30
N LYS A 531 -19.78 -13.15 -54.12
CA LYS A 531 -19.51 -13.96 -52.92
C LYS A 531 -20.69 -13.93 -51.96
N SER A 532 -21.06 -15.05 -51.35
CA SER A 532 -22.17 -15.06 -50.39
C SER A 532 -21.81 -14.33 -49.09
N VAL A 533 -22.80 -13.74 -48.42
CA VAL A 533 -22.62 -13.09 -47.12
C VAL A 533 -22.10 -14.09 -46.08
N ALA A 534 -22.56 -15.34 -46.13
CA ALA A 534 -22.05 -16.42 -45.29
C ALA A 534 -20.55 -16.67 -45.51
N GLU A 535 -20.08 -16.75 -46.75
CA GLU A 535 -18.65 -16.93 -47.04
C GLU A 535 -17.81 -15.72 -46.59
N VAL A 536 -18.35 -14.51 -46.74
CA VAL A 536 -17.69 -13.29 -46.25
C VAL A 536 -17.55 -13.34 -44.74
N TRP A 537 -18.61 -13.68 -44.00
CA TRP A 537 -18.56 -13.84 -42.54
C TRP A 537 -17.58 -14.93 -42.11
N GLU A 538 -17.64 -16.09 -42.76
CA GLU A 538 -16.74 -17.22 -42.49
C GLU A 538 -15.28 -16.86 -42.75
N ALA A 539 -14.98 -16.03 -43.76
CA ALA A 539 -13.63 -15.56 -44.03
C ALA A 539 -13.06 -14.78 -42.83
N PHE A 540 -13.83 -13.84 -42.26
CA PHE A 540 -13.40 -13.09 -41.07
C PHE A 540 -13.17 -13.96 -39.84
N LEU A 541 -13.83 -15.11 -39.73
CA LEU A 541 -13.63 -16.03 -38.61
C LEU A 541 -12.48 -17.02 -38.84
N LYS A 542 -12.21 -17.37 -40.09
CA LYS A 542 -11.20 -18.38 -40.48
C LYS A 542 -9.81 -17.80 -40.65
N PHE A 543 -9.68 -16.66 -41.34
CA PHE A 543 -8.38 -16.17 -41.80
C PHE A 543 -7.77 -15.15 -40.83
N PRO A 544 -6.62 -15.47 -40.18
CA PRO A 544 -5.98 -14.55 -39.23
C PRO A 544 -5.41 -13.26 -39.83
N SER A 545 -5.29 -13.20 -41.17
CA SER A 545 -4.94 -12.00 -41.92
C SER A 545 -5.99 -10.89 -41.85
N LEU A 546 -7.23 -11.27 -41.53
CA LEU A 546 -8.35 -10.34 -41.42
C LEU A 546 -8.51 -9.84 -39.97
N PRO A 547 -9.00 -8.60 -39.78
CA PRO A 547 -9.39 -8.14 -38.45
C PRO A 547 -10.55 -8.98 -37.92
N MET A 548 -10.71 -9.08 -36.60
CA MET A 548 -11.91 -9.66 -36.01
C MET A 548 -13.06 -8.68 -36.12
N LEU A 549 -14.28 -9.17 -36.33
CA LEU A 549 -15.48 -8.36 -36.23
C LEU A 549 -16.14 -8.62 -34.87
N GLU A 550 -16.59 -7.57 -34.18
CA GLU A 550 -17.23 -7.68 -32.86
C GLU A 550 -18.48 -8.57 -32.91
N SER A 551 -19.22 -8.51 -34.02
CA SER A 551 -20.43 -9.29 -34.25
C SER A 551 -20.78 -9.34 -35.73
N GLU A 552 -21.65 -10.28 -36.10
CA GLU A 552 -22.18 -10.38 -37.47
C GLU A 552 -22.95 -9.12 -37.89
N SER A 553 -23.51 -8.37 -36.94
CA SER A 553 -24.18 -7.09 -37.23
C SER A 553 -23.21 -6.04 -37.79
N VAL A 554 -21.92 -6.08 -37.46
CA VAL A 554 -20.91 -5.19 -38.05
C VAL A 554 -20.81 -5.41 -39.56
N LEU A 555 -20.80 -6.68 -39.98
CA LEU A 555 -20.81 -7.07 -41.39
C LEU A 555 -22.11 -6.62 -42.08
N LYS A 556 -23.26 -6.95 -41.50
CA LYS A 556 -24.57 -6.60 -42.09
C LYS A 556 -24.73 -5.09 -42.26
N ASN A 557 -24.33 -4.30 -41.27
CA ASN A 557 -24.38 -2.84 -41.35
C ASN A 557 -23.46 -2.28 -42.46
N ALA A 558 -22.27 -2.87 -42.65
CA ALA A 558 -21.39 -2.49 -43.74
C ALA A 558 -21.97 -2.85 -45.11
N ILE A 559 -22.67 -3.98 -45.22
CA ILE A 559 -23.38 -4.38 -46.45
C ILE A 559 -24.50 -3.38 -46.78
N VAL A 560 -25.35 -3.03 -45.80
CA VAL A 560 -26.41 -2.02 -45.98
C VAL A 560 -25.84 -0.71 -46.50
N GLN A 561 -24.75 -0.22 -45.89
CA GLN A 561 -24.11 1.01 -46.34
C GLN A 561 -23.47 0.88 -47.73
N GLY A 562 -22.91 -0.29 -48.06
CA GLY A 562 -22.31 -0.57 -49.36
C GLY A 562 -23.32 -0.54 -50.50
N VAL A 563 -24.48 -1.17 -50.30
CA VAL A 563 -25.60 -1.18 -51.25
C VAL A 563 -26.16 0.22 -51.44
N LYS A 564 -26.46 0.92 -50.33
CA LYS A 564 -27.00 2.28 -50.35
C LYS A 564 -26.09 3.27 -51.10
N ASN A 565 -24.77 3.14 -50.90
CA ASN A 565 -23.78 4.06 -51.47
C ASN A 565 -23.25 3.60 -52.84
N GLY A 566 -23.74 2.47 -53.38
CA GLY A 566 -23.33 1.95 -54.69
C GLY A 566 -21.87 1.47 -54.75
N VAL A 567 -21.33 1.00 -53.61
CA VAL A 567 -19.97 0.41 -53.56
C VAL A 567 -19.97 -1.01 -54.13
N PHE A 568 -21.05 -1.75 -53.90
CA PHE A 568 -21.35 -3.07 -54.44
C PHE A 568 -22.88 -3.28 -54.41
N GLY A 569 -23.38 -4.27 -55.15
CA GLY A 569 -24.77 -4.70 -55.05
C GLY A 569 -24.94 -5.91 -54.12
N LEU A 570 -26.19 -6.19 -53.75
CA LEU A 570 -26.56 -7.38 -52.99
C LEU A 570 -27.71 -8.09 -53.71
N LEU A 571 -27.49 -9.34 -54.10
CA LEU A 571 -28.51 -10.19 -54.69
C LEU A 571 -29.27 -10.91 -53.57
N ILE A 572 -30.58 -10.70 -53.48
CA ILE A 572 -31.49 -11.37 -52.53
C ILE A 572 -32.64 -11.94 -53.37
N ASP A 573 -32.92 -13.25 -53.25
CA ASP A 573 -34.01 -13.92 -53.98
C ASP A 573 -34.04 -13.57 -55.48
N GLU A 574 -32.88 -13.69 -56.14
CA GLU A 574 -32.66 -13.36 -57.56
C GLU A 574 -32.83 -11.88 -57.97
N LYS A 575 -33.13 -10.98 -57.03
CA LYS A 575 -33.26 -9.53 -57.31
C LYS A 575 -32.03 -8.76 -56.86
N ILE A 576 -31.48 -7.93 -57.75
CA ILE A 576 -30.31 -7.11 -57.40
C ILE A 576 -30.71 -5.81 -56.67
N LYS A 577 -30.15 -5.61 -55.48
CA LYS A 577 -30.23 -4.37 -54.70
C LYS A 577 -28.97 -3.56 -54.92
N TYR A 578 -29.10 -2.36 -55.49
CA TYR A 578 -27.99 -1.45 -55.76
C TYR A 578 -28.48 0.00 -55.74
N LEU A 579 -27.82 0.88 -54.97
CA LEU A 579 -28.29 2.24 -54.67
C LEU A 579 -29.69 2.28 -54.04
N GLU A 580 -30.01 1.26 -53.24
CA GLU A 580 -31.28 1.09 -52.53
C GLU A 580 -31.07 1.10 -51.01
N ASP A 581 -32.08 1.54 -50.28
CA ASP A 581 -32.14 1.39 -48.82
C ASP A 581 -32.65 -0.01 -48.47
N ILE A 582 -31.85 -0.78 -47.73
CA ILE A 582 -32.15 -2.15 -47.28
C ILE A 582 -32.02 -2.26 -45.76
N SER A 583 -32.81 -3.14 -45.13
CA SER A 583 -32.71 -3.40 -43.70
C SER A 583 -31.64 -4.47 -43.42
N PRO A 584 -30.85 -4.36 -42.33
CA PRO A 584 -29.95 -5.44 -41.90
C PRO A 584 -30.66 -6.78 -41.63
N ILE A 585 -31.96 -6.75 -41.33
CA ILE A 585 -32.79 -7.95 -41.06
C ILE A 585 -33.04 -8.74 -42.34
N ASP A 586 -33.09 -8.06 -43.49
CA ASP A 586 -33.35 -8.68 -44.80
C ASP A 586 -32.10 -9.37 -45.37
N ILE A 587 -30.94 -9.22 -44.69
CA ILE A 587 -29.67 -9.85 -45.10
C ILE A 587 -29.58 -11.23 -44.48
N THR A 588 -29.89 -12.23 -45.30
CA THR A 588 -29.69 -13.66 -45.01
C THR A 588 -28.30 -14.13 -45.47
N GLY A 589 -27.87 -15.31 -45.03
CA GLY A 589 -26.52 -15.81 -45.32
C GLY A 589 -26.30 -16.21 -46.78
N ASP A 590 -27.36 -16.57 -47.48
CA ASP A 590 -27.44 -16.92 -48.90
C ASP A 590 -27.45 -15.69 -49.83
N ALA A 591 -27.67 -14.49 -49.29
CA ALA A 591 -27.53 -13.25 -50.06
C ALA A 591 -26.11 -13.15 -50.64
N ILE A 592 -25.99 -12.61 -51.85
CA ILE A 592 -24.72 -12.57 -52.60
C ILE A 592 -24.26 -11.13 -52.79
N VAL A 593 -23.07 -10.81 -52.28
CA VAL A 593 -22.38 -9.54 -52.53
C VAL A 593 -21.82 -9.56 -53.95
N VAL A 594 -22.17 -8.56 -54.77
CA VAL A 594 -21.82 -8.48 -56.19
C VAL A 594 -21.01 -7.20 -56.45
N ARG A 595 -19.87 -7.31 -57.15
CA ARG A 595 -19.07 -6.12 -57.50
C ARG A 595 -19.89 -5.06 -58.24
N LYS A 596 -19.55 -3.79 -58.01
CA LYS A 596 -20.22 -2.62 -58.58
C LYS A 596 -20.52 -2.75 -60.07
N ASP A 597 -19.52 -3.09 -60.87
CA ASP A 597 -19.63 -3.09 -62.34
C ASP A 597 -20.66 -4.12 -62.85
N ILE A 598 -20.85 -5.20 -62.09
CA ILE A 598 -21.81 -6.27 -62.42
C ILE A 598 -23.17 -5.95 -61.84
N ALA A 599 -23.23 -5.45 -60.60
CA ALA A 599 -24.47 -5.00 -59.99
C ALA A 599 -25.15 -3.92 -60.84
N GLN A 600 -24.38 -3.00 -61.42
CA GLN A 600 -24.88 -1.98 -62.32
C GLN A 600 -25.42 -2.58 -63.63
N LYS A 601 -24.70 -3.50 -64.27
CA LYS A 601 -25.17 -4.19 -65.49
C LYS A 601 -26.48 -4.95 -65.27
N ILE A 602 -26.57 -5.77 -64.21
CA ILE A 602 -27.79 -6.53 -63.89
C ILE A 602 -28.96 -5.57 -63.63
N LYS A 603 -28.71 -4.42 -62.98
CA LYS A 603 -29.76 -3.43 -62.72
C LYS A 603 -30.24 -2.74 -64.00
N GLU A 604 -29.32 -2.44 -64.92
CA GLU A 604 -29.62 -1.87 -66.23
C GLU A 604 -30.42 -2.88 -67.09
N GLU A 605 -30.06 -4.17 -67.06
CA GLU A 605 -30.79 -5.27 -67.72
C GLU A 605 -32.20 -5.47 -67.12
N GLU A 606 -32.36 -5.48 -65.79
CA GLU A 606 -33.69 -5.53 -65.13
C GLU A 606 -34.58 -4.33 -65.54
N LEU A 607 -33.98 -3.15 -65.72
CA LEU A 607 -34.69 -1.93 -66.15
C LEU A 607 -35.04 -1.96 -67.65
N GLU A 608 -34.28 -2.68 -68.48
CA GLU A 608 -34.57 -2.88 -69.91
C GLU A 608 -35.63 -3.98 -70.13
N GLU A 609 -35.57 -5.10 -69.40
CA GLU A 609 -36.61 -6.13 -69.41
C GLU A 609 -37.95 -5.59 -68.89
N ALA A 610 -37.94 -4.75 -67.85
CA ALA A 610 -39.14 -4.05 -67.38
C ALA A 610 -39.72 -3.06 -68.42
N LYS A 611 -38.89 -2.54 -69.34
CA LYS A 611 -39.33 -1.70 -70.46
C LYS A 611 -39.84 -2.53 -71.66
N GLU A 612 -39.38 -3.76 -71.86
CA GLU A 612 -39.87 -4.65 -72.93
C GLU A 612 -41.20 -5.33 -72.59
N VAL A 613 -41.51 -5.58 -71.31
CA VAL A 613 -42.79 -6.19 -70.87
C VAL A 613 -43.98 -5.22 -70.94
N SER A 614 -43.77 -3.93 -71.24
CA SER A 614 -44.80 -2.87 -71.22
C SER A 614 -45.26 -2.35 -72.60
N ARG A 615 -45.39 -3.22 -73.63
CA ARG A 615 -46.03 -2.86 -74.93
C ARG A 615 -47.19 -3.80 -75.31
N GLY A 616 -48.44 -3.32 -75.16
CA GLY A 616 -49.71 -3.89 -75.67
C GLY A 616 -50.94 -3.17 -75.06
N PRO A 617 -52.09 -3.02 -75.78
CA PRO A 617 -52.62 -1.71 -76.19
C PRO A 617 -53.70 -1.02 -75.31
N GLU A 618 -53.81 0.29 -75.56
CA GLU A 618 -54.55 1.39 -74.91
C GLU A 618 -56.09 1.33 -74.92
N GLU A 619 -56.74 2.08 -74.01
CA GLU A 619 -57.75 3.11 -74.36
C GLU A 619 -57.90 4.23 -73.27
N VAL A 620 -57.47 5.45 -73.66
CA VAL A 620 -58.02 6.84 -73.50
C VAL A 620 -58.50 7.30 -72.10
N GLY A 621 -57.90 8.27 -71.39
CA GLY A 621 -57.65 9.71 -71.68
C GLY A 621 -58.58 10.59 -70.80
N PRO A 622 -58.37 11.91 -70.53
CA PRO A 622 -57.37 12.88 -71.02
C PRO A 622 -56.55 13.51 -69.85
N GLU A 623 -55.46 14.24 -70.07
CA GLU A 623 -55.43 15.70 -70.27
C GLU A 623 -54.00 16.13 -70.64
N GLY A 624 -53.87 16.99 -71.65
CA GLY A 624 -52.69 17.83 -71.82
C GLY A 624 -52.81 19.13 -70.99
N PRO A 625 -51.85 20.07 -71.04
CA PRO A 625 -50.55 20.03 -71.70
C PRO A 625 -49.38 20.22 -70.71
N THR A 626 -48.20 19.68 -71.04
CA THR A 626 -46.92 20.24 -70.57
C THR A 626 -46.74 21.63 -71.18
N PRO A 627 -46.17 22.61 -70.44
CA PRO A 627 -44.70 22.72 -70.39
C PRO A 627 -44.19 23.44 -69.11
N PRO A 628 -42.90 23.80 -68.99
CA PRO A 628 -41.66 23.13 -69.38
C PRO A 628 -40.80 22.79 -68.16
N ILE A 629 -39.76 21.99 -68.37
CA ILE A 629 -38.61 21.91 -67.47
C ILE A 629 -38.02 23.32 -67.36
N SER A 630 -38.24 23.95 -66.20
CA SER A 630 -37.56 25.18 -65.83
C SER A 630 -36.25 24.81 -65.15
N ILE A 631 -35.14 25.17 -65.79
CA ILE A 631 -33.88 25.43 -65.10
C ILE A 631 -34.20 26.58 -64.13
N ARG A 632 -34.51 26.26 -62.87
CA ARG A 632 -34.84 27.28 -61.87
C ARG A 632 -33.55 27.99 -61.50
N GLY A 633 -33.43 29.23 -61.95
CA GLY A 633 -32.53 30.21 -61.35
C GLY A 633 -32.79 30.38 -59.85
N PRO A 634 -31.88 31.04 -59.13
CA PRO A 634 -31.88 31.04 -57.66
C PRO A 634 -33.19 31.55 -57.06
N ILE A 635 -33.79 30.77 -56.15
CA ILE A 635 -35.00 31.11 -55.39
C ILE A 635 -34.66 32.28 -54.46
N ARG A 636 -35.23 33.46 -54.70
CA ARG A 636 -34.87 34.69 -53.95
C ARG A 636 -35.62 34.87 -52.62
N ARG A 637 -36.75 34.19 -52.39
CA ARG A 637 -37.50 34.21 -51.11
C ARG A 637 -38.44 32.99 -51.03
N TYR A 638 -38.45 32.29 -49.89
CA TYR A 638 -39.30 31.11 -49.61
C TYR A 638 -39.85 31.21 -48.19
N SER A 639 -41.18 31.06 -48.01
CA SER A 639 -41.85 31.11 -46.70
C SER A 639 -42.97 30.07 -46.65
N VAL A 640 -43.04 29.31 -45.56
CA VAL A 640 -44.05 28.25 -45.35
C VAL A 640 -44.42 28.15 -43.87
N ARG A 641 -45.71 28.00 -43.56
CA ARG A 641 -46.22 27.74 -42.21
C ARG A 641 -46.75 26.30 -42.18
N ALA A 642 -46.10 25.43 -41.42
CA ALA A 642 -46.43 24.01 -41.35
C ALA A 642 -46.31 23.50 -39.92
N VAL A 643 -47.17 22.53 -39.56
CA VAL A 643 -47.13 21.85 -38.26
C VAL A 643 -46.19 20.66 -38.38
N ILE A 644 -45.18 20.59 -37.49
CA ILE A 644 -44.14 19.58 -37.53
C ILE A 644 -44.23 18.73 -36.25
N PRO A 645 -44.36 17.39 -36.36
CA PRO A 645 -44.29 16.49 -35.20
C PRO A 645 -42.93 16.56 -34.49
N TRP A 646 -42.94 16.50 -33.15
CA TRP A 646 -41.75 16.71 -32.32
C TRP A 646 -40.61 15.72 -32.61
N ASP A 647 -40.94 14.47 -32.93
CA ASP A 647 -39.97 13.41 -33.27
C ASP A 647 -39.28 13.62 -34.63
N LYS A 648 -39.80 14.52 -35.47
CA LYS A 648 -39.27 14.86 -36.81
C LYS A 648 -38.54 16.19 -36.88
N LEU A 649 -38.37 16.90 -35.75
CA LEU A 649 -37.63 18.16 -35.70
C LEU A 649 -36.17 18.02 -36.17
N SER A 650 -35.51 16.91 -35.85
CA SER A 650 -34.14 16.64 -36.31
C SER A 650 -34.04 16.51 -37.84
N ASP A 651 -35.08 15.98 -38.47
CA ASP A 651 -35.18 15.86 -39.93
C ASP A 651 -35.38 17.24 -40.57
N VAL A 652 -36.07 18.17 -39.91
CA VAL A 652 -36.20 19.56 -40.38
C VAL A 652 -34.88 20.32 -40.24
N VAL A 653 -34.16 20.15 -39.13
CA VAL A 653 -32.81 20.71 -38.96
C VAL A 653 -31.84 20.18 -40.02
N ARG A 654 -31.90 18.88 -40.32
CA ARG A 654 -31.02 18.26 -41.32
C ARG A 654 -31.44 18.57 -42.76
N GLY A 655 -32.74 18.59 -43.04
CA GLY A 655 -33.30 18.65 -44.40
C GLY A 655 -33.71 20.03 -44.89
N VAL A 656 -33.97 20.97 -43.98
CA VAL A 656 -34.41 22.33 -44.32
C VAL A 656 -33.37 23.36 -43.88
N PHE A 657 -32.98 23.36 -42.60
CA PHE A 657 -32.07 24.39 -42.07
C PHE A 657 -30.64 24.23 -42.56
N ARG A 658 -30.05 23.03 -42.46
CA ARG A 658 -28.65 22.80 -42.90
C ARG A 658 -28.42 23.11 -44.39
N PRO A 659 -29.29 22.69 -45.33
CA PRO A 659 -29.14 23.04 -46.74
C PRO A 659 -29.27 24.54 -46.99
N LEU A 660 -30.29 25.21 -46.43
CA LEU A 660 -30.49 26.66 -46.61
C LEU A 660 -29.36 27.50 -45.98
N SER A 661 -28.80 27.04 -44.86
CA SER A 661 -27.67 27.71 -44.20
C SER A 661 -26.36 27.59 -45.00
N ARG A 662 -26.13 26.46 -45.67
CA ARG A 662 -24.96 26.28 -46.57
C ARG A 662 -25.00 27.22 -47.78
N GLU A 663 -26.19 27.62 -48.22
CA GLU A 663 -26.42 28.58 -49.31
C GLU A 663 -26.42 30.05 -48.82
N GLY A 664 -26.09 30.30 -47.54
CA GLY A 664 -25.98 31.65 -46.98
C GLY A 664 -27.31 32.40 -46.80
N ALA A 665 -28.45 31.69 -46.81
CA ALA A 665 -29.76 32.30 -46.61
C ALA A 665 -29.91 32.84 -45.17
N GLN A 666 -30.48 34.03 -45.00
CA GLN A 666 -30.97 34.48 -43.69
C GLN A 666 -32.27 33.74 -43.36
N ILE A 667 -32.22 32.86 -42.37
CA ILE A 667 -33.33 32.00 -41.98
C ILE A 667 -33.97 32.56 -40.70
N SER A 668 -35.25 32.92 -40.77
CA SER A 668 -36.08 33.24 -39.61
C SER A 668 -37.09 32.10 -39.37
N LEU A 669 -37.12 31.55 -38.15
CA LEU A 669 -38.09 30.53 -37.75
C LEU A 669 -39.05 31.12 -36.71
N GLU A 670 -40.34 31.06 -37.01
CA GLU A 670 -41.41 31.34 -36.05
C GLU A 670 -41.90 29.99 -35.50
N VAL A 671 -41.71 29.74 -34.19
CA VAL A 671 -42.13 28.50 -33.53
C VAL A 671 -43.36 28.80 -32.68
N LYS A 672 -44.49 28.18 -33.02
CA LYS A 672 -45.68 28.14 -32.15
C LYS A 672 -45.64 26.84 -31.34
N ILE A 673 -45.65 26.94 -30.01
CA ILE A 673 -45.69 25.80 -29.11
C ILE A 673 -47.08 25.73 -28.48
N ASP A 674 -47.88 24.73 -28.85
CA ASP A 674 -49.17 24.43 -28.22
C ASP A 674 -49.01 23.15 -27.37
N ALA A 675 -48.88 23.30 -26.05
CA ALA A 675 -48.72 22.18 -25.13
C ALA A 675 -50.00 21.97 -24.30
N LYS A 676 -50.61 20.79 -24.41
CA LYS A 676 -51.74 20.36 -23.55
C LYS A 676 -51.35 19.12 -22.77
N SER A 677 -51.59 19.12 -21.45
CA SER A 677 -51.29 18.00 -20.55
C SER A 677 -52.50 17.69 -19.69
N GLU A 678 -53.01 16.45 -19.75
CA GLU A 678 -54.10 15.99 -18.89
C GLU A 678 -53.71 15.92 -17.40
N LYS A 679 -52.41 15.88 -17.07
CA LYS A 679 -51.89 15.82 -15.70
C LYS A 679 -51.42 17.18 -15.15
N GLY A 680 -51.57 18.25 -15.93
CA GLY A 680 -50.98 19.57 -15.66
C GLY A 680 -49.49 19.63 -16.06
N ILE A 681 -49.00 20.84 -16.36
CA ILE A 681 -47.57 21.09 -16.63
C ILE A 681 -46.95 21.72 -15.38
N ASN A 682 -45.82 21.18 -14.90
CA ASN A 682 -45.16 21.67 -13.69
C ASN A 682 -44.59 23.08 -13.93
N ARG A 683 -44.97 24.03 -13.07
CA ARG A 683 -44.58 25.44 -13.16
C ARG A 683 -43.06 25.66 -13.12
N ASN A 684 -42.32 24.86 -12.34
CA ASN A 684 -40.86 24.94 -12.31
C ASN A 684 -40.22 24.55 -13.65
N THR A 685 -40.85 23.63 -14.40
CA THR A 685 -40.38 23.26 -15.73
C THR A 685 -40.63 24.39 -16.72
N LEU A 686 -41.77 25.07 -16.62
CA LEU A 686 -42.09 26.20 -17.47
C LEU A 686 -41.14 27.38 -17.21
N GLU A 687 -40.95 27.76 -15.94
CA GLU A 687 -40.17 28.95 -15.57
C GLU A 687 -38.65 28.73 -15.68
N ASN A 688 -38.12 27.65 -15.12
CA ASN A 688 -36.67 27.47 -14.98
C ASN A 688 -36.03 26.68 -16.14
N ILE A 689 -36.82 25.98 -16.94
CA ILE A 689 -36.30 25.21 -18.07
C ILE A 689 -36.77 25.85 -19.38
N VAL A 690 -38.08 25.99 -19.59
CA VAL A 690 -38.59 26.46 -20.87
C VAL A 690 -38.27 27.94 -21.09
N LYS A 691 -38.67 28.84 -20.18
CA LYS A 691 -38.40 30.28 -20.33
C LYS A 691 -36.90 30.60 -20.28
N GLU A 692 -36.14 29.94 -19.43
CA GLU A 692 -34.69 30.14 -19.35
C GLU A 692 -33.97 29.65 -20.60
N THR A 693 -34.37 28.52 -21.19
CA THR A 693 -33.82 28.03 -22.46
C THR A 693 -34.16 28.98 -23.61
N LEU A 694 -35.41 29.47 -23.68
CA LEU A 694 -35.82 30.45 -24.69
C LEU A 694 -34.99 31.75 -24.59
N LYS A 695 -34.69 32.19 -23.37
CA LYS A 695 -33.81 33.35 -23.12
C LYS A 695 -32.36 33.08 -23.52
N GLN A 696 -31.82 31.89 -23.23
CA GLN A 696 -30.44 31.51 -23.58
C GLN A 696 -30.22 31.43 -25.09
N ILE A 697 -31.24 31.03 -25.86
CA ILE A 697 -31.17 31.00 -27.33
C ILE A 697 -31.57 32.35 -27.96
N GLY A 698 -31.85 33.38 -27.16
CA GLY A 698 -32.17 34.73 -27.62
C GLY A 698 -33.54 34.86 -28.29
N ALA A 699 -34.49 33.98 -27.99
CA ALA A 699 -35.84 34.04 -28.56
C ALA A 699 -36.65 35.18 -27.93
N SER A 700 -37.36 35.96 -28.75
CA SER A 700 -38.32 36.97 -28.31
C SER A 700 -39.71 36.35 -28.16
N VAL A 701 -40.24 36.30 -26.93
CA VAL A 701 -41.62 35.86 -26.68
C VAL A 701 -42.56 36.97 -27.13
N LEU A 702 -43.44 36.67 -28.09
CA LEU A 702 -44.32 37.65 -28.72
C LEU A 702 -45.67 37.79 -28.00
N GLU A 703 -46.24 36.68 -27.50
CA GLU A 703 -47.47 36.60 -26.70
C GLU A 703 -47.39 35.35 -25.79
N GLU A 704 -47.87 35.45 -24.55
CA GLU A 704 -47.95 34.34 -23.58
C GLU A 704 -49.29 34.40 -22.86
N GLU A 705 -50.11 33.35 -23.02
CA GLU A 705 -51.37 33.15 -22.30
C GLU A 705 -51.29 31.82 -21.52
N GLU A 706 -51.53 31.89 -20.22
CA GLU A 706 -51.65 30.73 -19.33
C GLU A 706 -53.14 30.58 -18.95
N GLU A 707 -53.77 29.44 -19.25
CA GLU A 707 -55.13 29.08 -18.79
C GLU A 707 -55.11 28.15 -17.57
#